data_AF-A0A5E4VGL5-F1
#
_entry.id   AF-A0A5E4VGL5-F1
#
_cell.length_a   1.000
_cell.length_b   1.000
_cell.length_c   1.000
_cell.angle_alpha   90.00
_cell.angle_beta   90.00
_cell.angle_gamma   90.00
#
_symmetry.space_group_name_H-M   'P 1'
#
loop_
_entity.id
_entity.type
_entity.pdbx_description
1 polymer ?
#
loop_
_entity_poly.entity_id
_entity_poly.type
_entity_poly.pdbx_seq_one_letter_code
_entity_poly.pdbx_strand_id
1 'polypeptide(L)'
;MSSILPNGKTQFLDINGRPLVNGKVFYYEPNTETPKTTYADMASTTPNTNPVVLDARGEAVIWGSGKYRQVVQDSEGQQIYDVVTRELSADIDAAAGGVLQIKTDLANTDDAAKGDALIGVKQTATGGVARTQHDRNQEDIHLPDFGANDTAFSAVEALPAADASIFLPPGDYTRARDLTKTYVGPGNVINPDGSTNNMNAWRSSKIIAHDIAGRVGDITQLQKAISDGNVKVAIWGHSIAEGTNDIAYGDSWAGLFEQYCRDAFPGVTWTFVNYSIAGKDVGEANSDTFVGVAPPETPTVNFYRDRGWQRDVPNYTLWPSGSTIGKTWYNHIRDDAPDLVILDFGMNATSGDTNAWAATMKNIIINRIRTWTKVPSVAIMTDMLPTRKAAPFAAWNPILQAVADAARGVAIELNTTLLDANRLCRAYREGVDIAATRTRFTIGAADFASWLVESGTKPSFSGDTFTWAANGGTVRPASESNFIGSATFIFNNSATVFGMSWRADPTNLTKAYRLHIQPSVPQVVLYWNGVSVASGAIDPLTVGAGVVVKVESLGPHHKVYINSKKVIDVFDYQGIVSGYYGVFMTGAGTATKFRAQAGYARCIGYNEIPDEIMCGTGDELTNPNSLGGAGNHPSIIGHYTVYFGATRPLIQAIQREVSRWLNPVVSSSNVGTALAAVGGDYIEAVIDGTPGGACYVSGNGATTSALYTGAAFNAKSVVATSGQIINVALRVNGTTGLAATTLTIPTAGRWLIEAWGAASCNGTATVRNSLLAKATRVGG
;
A
#
# COMPACT_ATOMS: atom_id res chain seq x y z
N MET A 1 32.08 34.22 14.86
CA MET A 1 33.10 34.68 13.89
C MET A 1 34.09 35.55 14.64
N SER A 2 35.39 35.35 14.47
CA SER A 2 36.40 36.28 14.97
C SER A 2 36.55 37.41 13.96
N SER A 3 36.47 38.67 14.39
CA SER A 3 36.72 39.84 13.54
C SER A 3 38.08 40.46 13.85
N ILE A 4 38.72 41.04 12.84
CA ILE A 4 39.93 41.83 13.04
C ILE A 4 39.58 43.04 13.91
N LEU A 5 40.35 43.26 14.98
CA LEU A 5 40.20 44.44 15.82
C LEU A 5 40.71 45.66 15.05
N PRO A 6 39.92 46.75 14.94
CA PRO A 6 40.43 47.99 14.37
C PRO A 6 41.53 48.56 15.27
N ASN A 7 42.39 49.39 14.70
CA ASN A 7 43.40 50.10 15.48
C ASN A 7 42.73 50.96 16.56
N GLY A 8 43.20 50.88 17.80
CA GLY A 8 42.66 51.65 18.92
C GLY A 8 42.94 53.16 18.87
N LYS A 9 43.75 53.59 17.89
CA LYS A 9 43.98 54.99 17.52
C LYS A 9 43.74 55.16 16.03
N THR A 10 43.17 56.29 15.65
CA THR A 10 43.05 56.66 14.24
C THR A 10 44.37 57.27 13.78
N GLN A 11 44.94 56.74 12.70
CA GLN A 11 46.14 57.26 12.07
C GLN A 11 45.78 58.07 10.83
N PHE A 12 46.42 59.22 10.68
CA PHE A 12 46.32 60.08 9.51
C PHE A 12 47.67 60.17 8.83
N LEU A 13 47.64 60.21 7.50
CA LEU A 13 48.82 60.28 6.66
C LEU A 13 48.81 61.59 5.86
N ASP A 14 49.99 62.09 5.52
CA ASP A 14 50.19 63.17 4.57
C ASP A 14 49.92 62.72 3.13
N ILE A 15 49.97 63.67 2.19
CA ILE A 15 49.73 63.41 0.76
C ILE A 15 50.75 62.42 0.14
N ASN A 16 51.89 62.20 0.79
CA ASN A 16 52.93 61.27 0.37
C ASN A 16 52.82 59.90 1.08
N GLY A 17 51.79 59.68 1.89
CA GLY A 17 51.56 58.44 2.64
C GLY A 17 52.41 58.30 3.90
N ARG A 18 53.07 59.35 4.38
CA ARG A 18 53.83 59.35 5.65
C ARG A 18 52.94 59.76 6.81
N PRO A 19 53.23 59.35 8.06
CA PRO A 19 52.54 59.86 9.25
C PRO A 19 52.38 61.38 9.25
N LEU A 20 51.16 61.86 9.48
CA LEU A 20 50.88 63.30 9.57
C LEU A 20 51.29 63.85 10.94
N VAL A 21 52.60 63.94 11.16
CA VAL A 21 53.22 64.37 12.42
C VAL A 21 52.73 65.77 12.81
N ASN A 22 52.18 65.91 14.02
CA ASN A 22 51.64 67.17 14.54
C ASN A 22 50.53 67.79 13.67
N GLY A 23 49.88 67.00 12.80
CA GLY A 23 48.72 67.44 12.04
C GLY A 23 47.54 67.80 12.95
N LYS A 24 46.57 68.50 12.37
CA LYS A 24 45.36 68.97 13.08
C LYS A 24 44.13 68.38 12.42
N VAL A 25 43.28 67.73 13.21
CA VAL A 25 42.01 67.18 12.74
C VAL A 25 40.86 67.92 13.41
N PHE A 26 40.06 68.60 12.61
CA PHE A 26 38.87 69.30 13.07
C PHE A 26 37.62 68.47 12.82
N TYR A 27 36.69 68.54 13.77
CA TYR A 27 35.39 67.89 13.68
C TYR A 27 34.27 68.90 13.82
N TYR A 28 33.40 68.94 12.83
CA TYR A 28 32.26 69.85 12.78
C TYR A 28 30.95 69.09 12.58
N GLU A 29 29.83 69.74 12.89
CA GLU A 29 28.54 69.26 12.40
C GLU A 29 28.53 69.32 10.86
N PRO A 30 28.00 68.30 10.17
CA PRO A 30 28.02 68.24 8.71
C PRO A 30 27.49 69.53 8.06
N ASN A 31 28.19 70.02 7.04
CA ASN A 31 27.87 71.26 6.30
C ASN A 31 27.93 72.56 7.13
N THR A 32 28.58 72.55 8.30
CA THR A 32 28.80 73.75 9.12
C THR A 32 30.27 73.90 9.50
N GLU A 33 30.59 75.01 10.18
CA GLU A 33 31.87 75.22 10.89
C GLU A 33 31.69 75.11 12.42
N THR A 34 30.52 74.65 12.90
CA THR A 34 30.23 74.49 14.32
C THR A 34 30.97 73.27 14.86
N PRO A 35 31.91 73.42 15.82
CA PRO A 35 32.65 72.30 16.40
C PRO A 35 31.70 71.23 16.95
N LYS A 36 31.87 69.97 16.52
CA LYS A 36 31.15 68.83 17.09
C LYS A 36 32.10 68.02 17.96
N THR A 37 31.72 67.81 19.21
CA THR A 37 32.56 67.16 20.22
C THR A 37 32.95 65.74 19.81
N THR A 38 34.24 65.43 19.98
CA THR A 38 34.80 64.07 19.98
C THR A 38 35.46 63.82 21.33
N TYR A 39 35.78 62.56 21.64
CA TYR A 39 36.23 62.15 22.97
C TYR A 39 37.52 61.30 22.92
N ALA A 40 38.34 61.44 23.96
CA ALA A 40 39.58 60.69 24.16
C ALA A 40 39.35 59.29 24.78
N ASP A 41 38.11 58.98 25.17
CA ASP A 41 37.71 57.70 25.76
C ASP A 41 36.39 57.18 25.17
N MET A 42 36.24 55.86 25.17
CA MET A 42 35.06 55.17 24.62
C MET A 42 33.76 55.52 25.37
N ALA A 43 33.84 55.86 26.66
CA ALA A 43 32.66 56.24 27.46
C ALA A 43 32.17 57.67 27.14
N SER A 44 32.85 58.39 26.25
CA SER A 44 32.50 59.75 25.83
C SER A 44 32.47 60.75 26.98
N THR A 45 33.42 60.64 27.91
CA THR A 45 33.47 61.47 29.13
C THR A 45 34.53 62.56 29.10
N THR A 46 35.60 62.36 28.34
CA THR A 46 36.75 63.26 28.21
C THR A 46 36.78 63.85 26.81
N PRO A 47 36.30 65.10 26.61
CA PRO A 47 36.32 65.74 25.30
C PRO A 47 37.74 65.92 24.78
N ASN A 48 37.95 65.63 23.50
CA ASN A 48 39.14 66.06 22.80
C ASN A 48 39.08 67.58 22.55
N THR A 49 40.26 68.20 22.42
CA THR A 49 40.35 69.55 21.87
C THR A 49 39.89 69.58 20.41
N ASN A 50 39.45 70.73 19.92
CA ASN A 50 39.17 70.94 18.50
C ASN A 50 39.98 72.16 18.01
N PRO A 51 41.04 71.98 17.21
CA PRO A 51 41.44 70.72 16.56
C PRO A 51 42.01 69.67 17.52
N VAL A 52 41.90 68.41 17.13
CA VAL A 52 42.66 67.29 17.70
C VAL A 52 44.06 67.33 17.09
N VAL A 53 45.09 67.46 17.93
CA VAL A 53 46.49 67.48 17.47
C VAL A 53 47.03 66.05 17.48
N LEU A 54 47.63 65.63 16.37
CA LEU A 54 48.17 64.28 16.17
C LEU A 54 49.56 64.14 16.79
N ASP A 55 49.90 62.93 17.25
CA ASP A 55 51.21 62.63 17.82
C ASP A 55 52.32 62.48 16.75
N ALA A 56 53.53 62.14 17.17
CA ALA A 56 54.69 61.95 16.28
C ALA A 56 54.55 60.78 15.28
N ARG A 57 53.45 60.02 15.35
CA ARG A 57 53.09 58.95 14.41
C ARG A 57 51.82 59.27 13.62
N GLY A 58 51.34 60.52 13.69
CA GLY A 58 50.13 60.96 13.01
C GLY A 58 48.86 60.35 13.60
N GLU A 59 48.88 59.99 14.89
CA GLU A 59 47.79 59.26 15.54
C GLU A 59 47.07 60.08 16.61
N ALA A 60 45.79 59.81 16.82
CA ALA A 60 45.03 60.24 18.00
C ALA A 60 43.92 59.24 18.38
N VAL A 61 43.48 59.27 19.64
CA VAL A 61 42.27 58.54 20.07
C VAL A 61 41.08 59.44 19.82
N ILE A 62 40.15 59.00 18.98
CA ILE A 62 39.00 59.80 18.56
C ILE A 62 37.76 58.94 18.60
N TRP A 63 36.92 59.17 19.60
CA TRP A 63 35.58 58.60 19.71
C TRP A 63 34.54 59.67 19.37
N GLY A 64 33.49 59.29 18.65
CA GLY A 64 32.41 60.18 18.26
C GLY A 64 31.10 59.42 18.06
N SER A 65 29.99 60.16 18.06
CA SER A 65 28.65 59.64 17.80
C SER A 65 27.94 60.48 16.73
N GLY A 66 27.30 59.83 15.78
CA GLY A 66 26.70 60.41 14.60
C GLY A 66 27.69 60.82 13.52
N LYS A 67 27.15 61.56 12.54
CA LYS A 67 27.92 62.10 11.41
C LYS A 67 28.79 63.29 11.83
N TYR A 68 29.96 63.40 11.22
CA TYR A 68 30.90 64.50 11.39
C TYR A 68 31.42 64.97 10.03
N ARG A 69 31.63 66.27 9.85
CA ARG A 69 32.56 66.79 8.83
C ARG A 69 33.95 66.81 9.44
N GLN A 70 34.87 66.09 8.82
CA GLN A 70 36.25 65.92 9.25
C GLN A 70 37.17 66.70 8.31
N VAL A 71 37.85 67.70 8.86
CA VAL A 71 38.82 68.51 8.13
C VAL A 71 40.20 68.21 8.68
N VAL A 72 41.11 67.77 7.82
CA VAL A 72 42.49 67.43 8.21
C VAL A 72 43.45 68.44 7.61
N GLN A 73 44.32 68.99 8.44
CA GLN A 73 45.38 69.93 8.07
C GLN A 73 46.75 69.40 8.54
N ASP A 74 47.81 69.79 7.84
CA ASP A 74 49.17 69.54 8.30
C ASP A 74 49.58 70.46 9.47
N SER A 75 50.82 70.35 9.90
CA SER A 75 51.37 71.15 11.01
C SER A 75 51.48 72.64 10.70
N GLU A 76 51.59 73.01 9.41
CA GLU A 76 51.67 74.39 8.91
C GLU A 76 50.27 75.01 8.68
N GLY A 77 49.21 74.21 8.74
CA GLY A 77 47.82 74.63 8.59
C GLY A 77 47.27 74.49 7.16
N GLN A 78 47.99 73.83 6.25
CA GLN A 78 47.50 73.52 4.92
C GLN A 78 46.52 72.35 4.97
N GLN A 79 45.35 72.49 4.34
CA GLN A 79 44.33 71.44 4.30
C GLN A 79 44.77 70.27 3.41
N ILE A 80 44.71 69.07 3.99
CA ILE A 80 44.89 67.79 3.30
C ILE A 80 43.56 67.33 2.69
N TYR A 81 42.49 67.27 3.49
CA TYR A 81 41.15 66.95 3.00
C TYR A 81 40.03 67.48 3.92
N ASP A 82 38.81 67.48 3.38
CA ASP A 82 37.58 67.83 4.07
C ASP A 82 36.45 66.92 3.56
N VAL A 83 35.99 66.00 4.41
CA VAL A 83 34.99 64.99 4.04
C VAL A 83 34.04 64.70 5.20
N VAL A 84 32.85 64.18 4.89
CA VAL A 84 31.93 63.68 5.91
C VAL A 84 32.24 62.23 6.25
N THR A 85 32.32 61.92 7.55
CA THR A 85 32.46 60.58 8.10
C THR A 85 31.34 60.28 9.12
N ARG A 86 31.19 59.01 9.52
CA ARG A 86 30.21 58.55 10.51
C ARG A 86 30.73 57.35 11.29
N GLU A 87 30.13 57.08 12.45
CA GLU A 87 30.34 55.87 13.22
C GLU A 87 29.76 54.63 12.51
N LEU A 88 30.45 53.50 12.59
CA LEU A 88 30.04 52.22 11.99
C LEU A 88 28.87 51.54 12.75
N SER A 89 28.74 51.81 14.06
CA SER A 89 27.75 51.15 14.92
C SER A 89 26.30 51.47 14.53
N ALA A 90 26.02 52.68 14.04
CA ALA A 90 24.67 53.08 13.65
C ALA A 90 24.10 52.23 12.50
N ASP A 91 24.94 51.86 11.52
CA ASP A 91 24.52 51.02 10.40
C ASP A 91 24.34 49.55 10.84
N ILE A 92 25.11 49.09 11.84
CA ILE A 92 24.97 47.76 12.46
C ILE A 92 23.69 47.67 13.30
N ASP A 93 23.38 48.70 14.09
CA ASP A 93 22.19 48.74 14.95
C ASP A 93 20.89 48.77 14.12
N ALA A 94 20.88 49.50 13.01
CA ALA A 94 19.75 49.49 12.07
C ALA A 94 19.53 48.10 11.43
N ALA A 95 20.59 47.40 11.05
CA ALA A 95 20.51 46.04 10.54
C ALA A 95 20.05 45.03 11.61
N ALA A 96 20.53 45.19 12.85
CA ALA A 96 20.11 44.34 13.98
C ALA A 96 18.62 44.53 14.33
N GLY A 97 18.12 45.76 14.27
CA GLY A 97 16.69 46.08 14.47
C GLY A 97 15.78 45.38 13.45
N GLY A 98 16.17 45.36 12.18
CA GLY A 98 15.42 44.67 11.12
C GLY A 98 15.33 43.15 11.35
N VAL A 99 16.40 42.52 11.81
CA VAL A 99 16.42 41.07 12.11
C VAL A 99 15.56 40.73 13.34
N LEU A 100 15.56 41.57 14.37
CA LEU A 100 14.66 41.40 15.52
C LEU A 100 13.18 41.53 15.12
N GLN A 101 12.87 42.45 14.22
CA GLN A 101 11.51 42.66 13.73
C GLN A 101 11.00 41.44 12.94
N ILE A 102 11.82 40.88 12.04
CA ILE A 102 11.48 39.67 11.28
C ILE A 102 11.19 38.49 12.22
N LYS A 103 12.01 38.29 13.26
CA LYS A 103 11.77 37.24 14.27
C LYS A 103 10.47 37.46 15.03
N THR A 104 10.17 38.70 15.38
CA THR A 104 8.95 39.08 16.09
C THR A 104 7.72 38.84 15.22
N ASP A 105 7.79 39.24 13.95
CA ASP A 105 6.67 39.07 13.01
C ASP A 105 6.45 37.59 12.65
N LEU A 106 7.51 36.78 12.49
CA LEU A 106 7.39 35.33 12.27
C LEU A 106 6.85 34.56 13.49
N ALA A 107 7.11 35.03 14.70
CA ALA A 107 6.61 34.42 15.93
C ALA A 107 5.20 34.90 16.33
N ASN A 108 4.66 35.90 15.62
CA ASN A 108 3.36 36.47 15.92
C ASN A 108 2.24 35.49 15.52
N THR A 109 1.35 35.18 16.47
CA THR A 109 0.20 34.28 16.27
C THR A 109 -1.15 35.02 16.40
N ASP A 110 -1.12 36.33 16.66
CA ASP A 110 -2.29 37.16 16.93
C ASP A 110 -2.75 37.95 15.69
N ASP A 111 -1.82 38.27 14.78
CA ASP A 111 -2.06 39.05 13.57
C ASP A 111 -2.05 38.14 12.32
N ALA A 112 -3.18 38.07 11.63
CA ALA A 112 -3.36 37.23 10.44
C ALA A 112 -2.48 37.61 9.24
N ALA A 113 -1.87 38.80 9.23
CA ALA A 113 -0.92 39.21 8.21
C ALA A 113 0.54 38.80 8.53
N LYS A 114 0.78 38.19 9.70
CA LYS A 114 2.10 37.83 10.21
C LYS A 114 2.22 36.32 10.41
N GLY A 115 3.28 35.86 11.09
CA GLY A 115 3.48 34.46 11.36
C GLY A 115 3.66 33.63 10.08
N ASP A 116 2.80 32.65 9.89
CA ASP A 116 2.80 31.76 8.74
C ASP A 116 2.38 32.45 7.42
N ALA A 117 1.68 33.59 7.49
CA ALA A 117 1.35 34.40 6.32
C ALA A 117 2.59 35.01 5.64
N LEU A 118 3.72 35.12 6.35
CA LEU A 118 4.98 35.63 5.83
C LEU A 118 5.83 34.56 5.14
N ILE A 119 5.42 33.29 5.19
CA ILE A 119 6.16 32.16 4.62
C ILE A 119 5.55 31.73 3.30
N GLY A 120 6.25 32.00 2.20
CA GLY A 120 5.87 31.52 0.87
C GLY A 120 6.17 30.02 0.69
N VAL A 121 5.19 29.27 0.20
CA VAL A 121 5.31 27.83 -0.11
C VAL A 121 4.83 27.54 -1.54
N LYS A 122 5.46 26.56 -2.18
CA LYS A 122 5.10 26.12 -3.54
C LYS A 122 5.47 24.66 -3.73
N GLN A 123 4.58 23.88 -4.33
CA GLN A 123 4.91 22.52 -4.76
C GLN A 123 5.95 22.56 -5.88
N THR A 124 6.93 21.65 -5.84
CA THR A 124 8.06 21.62 -6.79
C THR A 124 7.67 21.10 -8.18
N ALA A 125 6.50 20.49 -8.31
CA ALA A 125 5.97 19.98 -9.59
C ALA A 125 5.54 21.10 -10.56
N THR A 126 5.61 20.82 -11.85
CA THR A 126 5.12 21.71 -12.92
C THR A 126 3.64 22.05 -12.71
N GLY A 127 3.29 23.33 -12.81
CA GLY A 127 1.94 23.83 -12.54
C GLY A 127 1.66 24.17 -11.06
N GLY A 128 2.62 23.99 -10.16
CA GLY A 128 2.48 24.39 -8.76
C GLY A 128 2.15 25.89 -8.62
N VAL A 129 1.11 26.21 -7.84
CA VAL A 129 0.70 27.58 -7.52
C VAL A 129 1.45 28.04 -6.26
N ALA A 130 2.08 29.21 -6.33
CA ALA A 130 2.73 29.81 -5.17
C ALA A 130 1.69 30.47 -4.26
N ARG A 131 1.82 30.26 -2.95
CA ARG A 131 0.90 30.77 -1.92
C ARG A 131 1.62 30.89 -0.58
N THR A 132 0.95 31.39 0.45
CA THR A 132 1.51 31.43 1.81
C THR A 132 1.25 30.13 2.56
N GLN A 133 2.01 29.87 3.63
CA GLN A 133 1.72 28.76 4.54
C GLN A 133 0.35 28.95 5.22
N HIS A 134 -0.06 30.19 5.46
CA HIS A 134 -1.38 30.53 5.99
C HIS A 134 -2.52 30.10 5.06
N ASP A 135 -2.44 30.42 3.76
CA ASP A 135 -3.43 29.98 2.77
C ASP A 135 -3.56 28.45 2.75
N ARG A 136 -2.43 27.76 2.97
CA ARG A 136 -2.39 26.31 3.02
C ARG A 136 -3.08 25.73 4.25
N ASN A 137 -2.85 26.31 5.41
CA ASN A 137 -3.44 25.86 6.67
C ASN A 137 -4.98 26.05 6.69
N GLN A 138 -5.51 26.98 5.90
CA GLN A 138 -6.97 27.17 5.76
C GLN A 138 -7.66 26.09 4.90
N GLU A 139 -6.92 25.35 4.09
CA GLU A 139 -7.46 24.26 3.26
C GLU A 139 -7.61 22.95 4.05
N ASP A 140 -6.68 22.67 4.97
CA ASP A 140 -6.60 21.44 5.78
C ASP A 140 -6.86 21.75 7.27
N ILE A 141 -8.14 21.82 7.65
CA ILE A 141 -8.55 22.20 9.01
C ILE A 141 -8.57 20.96 9.93
N HIS A 142 -7.80 20.98 11.02
CA HIS A 142 -7.81 19.93 12.04
C HIS A 142 -8.60 20.37 13.29
N LEU A 143 -9.53 19.54 13.77
CA LEU A 143 -10.35 19.90 14.94
C LEU A 143 -9.53 20.15 16.23
N PRO A 144 -8.44 19.42 16.52
CA PRO A 144 -7.63 19.68 17.72
C PRO A 144 -6.95 21.04 17.75
N ASP A 145 -6.75 21.69 16.61
CA ASP A 145 -6.16 23.04 16.55
C ASP A 145 -7.07 24.08 17.23
N PHE A 146 -8.34 23.73 17.44
CA PHE A 146 -9.35 24.53 18.13
C PHE A 146 -9.64 24.02 19.56
N GLY A 147 -8.84 23.08 20.09
CA GLY A 147 -8.93 22.58 21.46
C GLY A 147 -9.77 21.30 21.66
N ALA A 148 -10.15 20.60 20.58
CA ALA A 148 -10.74 19.25 20.61
C ALA A 148 -11.97 19.06 21.56
N ASN A 149 -12.76 20.11 21.77
CA ASN A 149 -13.90 20.14 22.68
C ASN A 149 -15.16 20.70 21.99
N ASP A 150 -16.27 20.85 22.71
CA ASP A 150 -17.52 21.38 22.10
C ASP A 150 -17.38 22.83 21.58
N THR A 151 -16.53 23.63 22.23
CA THR A 151 -16.19 24.98 21.75
C THR A 151 -15.40 24.93 20.45
N ALA A 152 -14.57 23.89 20.25
CA ALA A 152 -13.85 23.65 19.00
C ALA A 152 -14.79 23.43 17.82
N PHE A 153 -15.84 22.60 18.00
CA PHE A 153 -16.88 22.42 16.96
C PHE A 153 -17.58 23.73 16.65
N SER A 154 -17.92 24.53 17.66
CA SER A 154 -18.57 25.83 17.44
C SER A 154 -17.69 26.80 16.66
N ALA A 155 -16.38 26.82 16.93
CA ALA A 155 -15.42 27.67 16.22
C ALA A 155 -15.25 27.22 14.76
N VAL A 156 -15.13 25.91 14.51
CA VAL A 156 -14.96 25.36 13.16
C VAL A 156 -16.22 25.54 12.30
N GLU A 157 -17.42 25.36 12.87
CA GLU A 157 -18.68 25.61 12.17
C GLU A 157 -18.84 27.09 11.76
N ALA A 158 -18.26 28.03 12.51
CA ALA A 158 -18.31 29.46 12.21
C ALA A 158 -17.33 29.91 11.11
N LEU A 159 -16.41 29.04 10.67
CA LEU A 159 -15.44 29.40 9.62
C LEU A 159 -16.15 29.66 8.27
N PRO A 160 -15.71 30.63 7.47
CA PRO A 160 -16.37 31.00 6.22
C PRO A 160 -16.18 30.00 5.06
N ALA A 161 -15.27 29.02 5.19
CA ALA A 161 -15.05 28.00 4.15
C ALA A 161 -16.11 26.89 4.21
N ALA A 162 -16.93 26.80 3.15
CA ALA A 162 -17.99 25.79 3.00
C ALA A 162 -17.48 24.42 2.51
N ASP A 163 -16.26 24.35 1.95
CA ASP A 163 -15.78 23.18 1.19
C ASP A 163 -14.52 22.49 1.76
N ALA A 164 -13.95 22.96 2.88
CA ALA A 164 -12.78 22.32 3.50
C ALA A 164 -13.22 21.09 4.33
N SER A 165 -12.60 19.93 4.08
CA SER A 165 -12.85 18.74 4.89
C SER A 165 -12.16 18.87 6.25
N ILE A 166 -12.92 18.75 7.35
CA ILE A 166 -12.40 18.94 8.70
C ILE A 166 -11.88 17.62 9.26
N PHE A 167 -10.57 17.53 9.54
CA PHE A 167 -9.96 16.30 10.02
C PHE A 167 -10.17 16.06 11.53
N LEU A 168 -10.58 14.83 11.85
CA LEU A 168 -10.79 14.27 13.19
C LEU A 168 -9.77 13.14 13.46
N PRO A 169 -8.66 13.41 14.17
CA PRO A 169 -7.72 12.35 14.56
C PRO A 169 -8.36 11.36 15.54
N PRO A 170 -7.72 10.19 15.79
CA PRO A 170 -8.26 9.20 16.73
C PRO A 170 -8.50 9.82 18.11
N GLY A 171 -9.70 9.64 18.64
CA GLY A 171 -10.13 10.22 19.90
C GLY A 171 -11.64 10.27 20.02
N ASP A 172 -12.14 10.49 21.23
CA ASP A 172 -13.57 10.67 21.50
C ASP A 172 -13.85 12.16 21.69
N TYR A 173 -14.68 12.74 20.83
CA TYR A 173 -15.00 14.16 20.81
C TYR A 173 -16.48 14.36 21.12
N THR A 174 -16.79 15.06 22.21
CA THR A 174 -18.17 15.32 22.61
C THR A 174 -18.67 16.60 21.95
N ARG A 175 -19.88 16.56 21.39
CA ARG A 175 -20.57 17.73 20.84
C ARG A 175 -21.91 17.97 21.54
N ALA A 176 -22.33 19.23 21.63
CA ALA A 176 -23.62 19.66 22.15
C ALA A 176 -24.64 20.05 21.06
N ARG A 177 -24.21 20.10 19.78
CA ARG A 177 -25.01 20.58 18.65
C ARG A 177 -24.94 19.67 17.42
N ASP A 178 -25.83 19.91 16.46
CA ASP A 178 -25.74 19.31 15.13
C ASP A 178 -24.62 19.94 14.30
N LEU A 179 -23.97 19.12 13.49
CA LEU A 179 -22.87 19.52 12.63
C LEU A 179 -23.40 19.77 11.22
N THR A 180 -23.09 20.93 10.64
CA THR A 180 -23.53 21.29 9.27
C THR A 180 -22.42 21.11 8.24
N LYS A 181 -21.15 21.11 8.68
CA LYS A 181 -19.99 20.85 7.82
C LYS A 181 -19.58 19.38 7.79
N THR A 182 -18.72 19.05 6.83
CA THR A 182 -18.23 17.67 6.64
C THR A 182 -16.99 17.40 7.52
N TYR A 183 -17.11 16.44 8.43
CA TYR A 183 -16.04 16.00 9.32
C TYR A 183 -15.53 14.62 8.89
N VAL A 184 -14.21 14.43 8.92
CA VAL A 184 -13.54 13.29 8.31
C VAL A 184 -12.40 12.77 9.19
N GLY A 185 -12.33 11.46 9.47
CA GLY A 185 -11.18 10.86 10.14
C GLY A 185 -11.54 9.79 11.18
N PRO A 186 -10.54 9.15 11.81
CA PRO A 186 -10.73 8.03 12.73
C PRO A 186 -11.31 8.39 14.11
N GLY A 187 -11.65 9.66 14.37
CA GLY A 187 -12.28 10.10 15.61
C GLY A 187 -13.75 9.67 15.75
N ASN A 188 -14.17 9.40 16.98
CA ASN A 188 -15.57 9.17 17.33
C ASN A 188 -16.21 10.48 17.78
N VAL A 189 -17.39 10.79 17.27
CA VAL A 189 -18.19 11.92 17.73
C VAL A 189 -19.29 11.42 18.65
N ILE A 190 -19.26 11.85 19.90
CA ILE A 190 -20.27 11.55 20.92
C ILE A 190 -21.36 12.62 20.82
N ASN A 191 -22.56 12.20 20.42
CA ASN A 191 -23.74 13.06 20.32
C ASN A 191 -24.30 13.40 21.71
N PRO A 192 -25.13 14.45 21.84
CA PRO A 192 -25.76 14.82 23.11
C PRO A 192 -26.65 13.73 23.72
N ASP A 193 -27.17 12.81 22.91
CA ASP A 193 -27.99 11.66 23.32
C ASP A 193 -27.16 10.45 23.78
N GLY A 194 -25.83 10.59 23.81
CA GLY A 194 -24.88 9.52 24.16
C GLY A 194 -24.59 8.53 23.03
N SER A 195 -25.21 8.69 21.86
CA SER A 195 -24.89 7.86 20.69
C SER A 195 -23.55 8.27 20.07
N THR A 196 -22.79 7.29 19.59
CA THR A 196 -21.50 7.54 18.94
C THR A 196 -21.64 7.47 17.43
N ASN A 197 -21.43 8.58 16.74
CA ASN A 197 -21.23 8.60 15.31
C ASN A 197 -19.76 8.33 15.01
N ASN A 198 -19.50 7.17 14.42
CA ASN A 198 -18.17 6.86 13.95
C ASN A 198 -17.93 7.61 12.62
N MET A 199 -17.11 8.67 12.65
CA MET A 199 -16.80 9.49 11.46
C MET A 199 -15.78 8.81 10.52
N ASN A 200 -15.61 7.49 10.67
CA ASN A 200 -14.80 6.55 9.87
C ASN A 200 -15.17 6.48 8.36
N ALA A 201 -15.75 7.53 7.78
CA ALA A 201 -15.94 7.67 6.34
C ALA A 201 -14.63 7.95 5.58
N TRP A 202 -13.53 8.25 6.28
CA TRP A 202 -12.19 8.34 5.68
C TRP A 202 -11.25 7.33 6.31
N ARG A 203 -11.31 6.08 5.82
CA ARG A 203 -10.05 5.34 5.72
C ARG A 203 -9.25 6.09 4.65
N SER A 204 -8.19 6.80 5.03
CA SER A 204 -7.22 7.30 4.07
C SER A 204 -6.84 6.16 3.13
N SER A 205 -6.93 6.37 1.82
CA SER A 205 -6.59 5.42 0.75
C SER A 205 -5.27 4.68 0.93
N LYS A 206 -4.32 5.27 1.66
CA LYS A 206 -3.07 4.59 2.09
C LYS A 206 -3.28 3.29 2.87
N ILE A 207 -4.38 3.15 3.62
CA ILE A 207 -4.72 1.93 4.39
C ILE A 207 -5.69 1.02 3.60
N ILE A 208 -6.42 1.57 2.63
CA ILE A 208 -7.38 0.80 1.83
C ILE A 208 -6.70 -0.17 0.86
N ALA A 209 -5.54 0.20 0.30
CA ALA A 209 -4.73 -0.73 -0.50
C ALA A 209 -4.28 -1.99 0.28
N HIS A 210 -4.34 -1.99 1.62
CA HIS A 210 -4.00 -3.17 2.45
C HIS A 210 -5.06 -4.27 2.42
N ASP A 211 -6.35 -3.91 2.30
CA ASP A 211 -7.49 -4.85 2.42
C ASP A 211 -8.15 -5.19 1.06
N ILE A 212 -7.77 -4.48 -0.02
CA ILE A 212 -8.48 -4.53 -1.32
C ILE A 212 -7.74 -5.30 -2.43
N ALA A 213 -6.47 -5.66 -2.25
CA ALA A 213 -5.59 -6.11 -3.34
C ALA A 213 -5.79 -7.56 -3.84
N GLY A 214 -6.64 -8.38 -3.21
CA GLY A 214 -6.95 -9.72 -3.70
C GLY A 214 -7.02 -10.78 -2.58
N ARG A 215 -6.66 -12.03 -2.91
CA ARG A 215 -6.75 -13.17 -2.00
C ARG A 215 -5.56 -14.11 -2.15
N VAL A 216 -5.16 -14.78 -1.08
CA VAL A 216 -4.14 -15.83 -1.14
C VAL A 216 -4.85 -17.18 -1.18
N GLY A 217 -4.62 -17.96 -2.24
CA GLY A 217 -5.14 -19.31 -2.40
C GLY A 217 -4.12 -20.35 -1.96
N ASP A 218 -4.08 -21.48 -2.67
CA ASP A 218 -3.07 -22.52 -2.48
C ASP A 218 -1.68 -22.02 -2.91
N ILE A 219 -0.83 -21.82 -1.90
CA ILE A 219 0.57 -21.44 -2.05
C ILE A 219 1.53 -22.55 -1.59
N THR A 220 1.07 -23.81 -1.53
CA THR A 220 1.85 -24.93 -0.95
C THR A 220 3.20 -25.13 -1.63
N GLN A 221 3.25 -25.13 -2.97
CA GLN A 221 4.52 -25.27 -3.70
C GLN A 221 5.42 -24.06 -3.50
N LEU A 222 4.88 -22.84 -3.51
CA LEU A 222 5.64 -21.62 -3.22
C LEU A 222 6.19 -21.61 -1.79
N GLN A 223 5.40 -22.02 -0.80
CA GLN A 223 5.82 -22.19 0.59
C GLN A 223 6.99 -23.16 0.69
N LYS A 224 6.90 -24.31 0.01
CA LYS A 224 7.99 -25.28 -0.05
C LYS A 224 9.26 -24.66 -0.66
N ALA A 225 9.13 -23.96 -1.79
CA ALA A 225 10.26 -23.33 -2.47
C ALA A 225 10.96 -22.25 -1.62
N ILE A 226 10.18 -21.42 -0.92
CA ILE A 226 10.70 -20.44 0.04
C ILE A 226 11.46 -21.15 1.16
N SER A 227 10.93 -22.27 1.68
CA SER A 227 11.60 -23.06 2.71
C SER A 227 12.94 -23.64 2.22
N ASP A 228 12.97 -24.11 0.97
CA ASP A 228 14.15 -24.66 0.30
C ASP A 228 15.18 -23.55 -0.07
N GLY A 229 14.79 -22.27 0.05
CA GLY A 229 15.65 -21.11 -0.22
C GLY A 229 15.84 -20.80 -1.70
N ASN A 230 15.13 -21.47 -2.60
CA ASN A 230 15.20 -21.26 -4.04
C ASN A 230 13.79 -21.21 -4.62
N VAL A 231 13.41 -20.06 -5.17
CA VAL A 231 12.08 -19.84 -5.74
C VAL A 231 12.20 -19.48 -7.21
N LYS A 232 11.52 -20.25 -8.06
CA LYS A 232 11.34 -19.91 -9.47
C LYS A 232 9.91 -19.43 -9.74
N VAL A 233 9.78 -18.25 -10.34
CA VAL A 233 8.50 -17.64 -10.71
C VAL A 233 8.44 -17.51 -12.23
N ALA A 234 7.37 -18.03 -12.83
CA ALA A 234 7.06 -17.82 -14.24
C ALA A 234 5.88 -16.85 -14.39
N ILE A 235 6.06 -15.82 -15.20
CA ILE A 235 5.00 -14.89 -15.61
C ILE A 235 4.52 -15.30 -16.99
N TRP A 236 3.22 -15.49 -17.12
CA TRP A 236 2.58 -15.95 -18.34
C TRP A 236 1.33 -15.12 -18.61
N GLY A 237 1.46 -14.15 -19.52
CA GLY A 237 0.38 -13.23 -19.84
C GLY A 237 0.47 -12.61 -21.21
N HIS A 238 -0.24 -11.51 -21.39
CA HIS A 238 -0.24 -10.70 -22.62
C HIS A 238 0.73 -9.51 -22.54
N SER A 239 0.45 -8.47 -23.32
CA SER A 239 1.29 -7.28 -23.46
C SER A 239 1.58 -6.52 -22.17
N ILE A 240 0.64 -6.50 -21.20
CA ILE A 240 0.85 -5.79 -19.92
C ILE A 240 1.87 -6.56 -19.06
N ALA A 241 1.75 -7.89 -19.02
CA ALA A 241 2.73 -8.75 -18.37
C ALA A 241 4.07 -8.79 -19.10
N GLU A 242 4.08 -8.70 -20.44
CA GLU A 242 5.31 -8.61 -21.24
C GLU A 242 6.08 -7.34 -20.89
N GLY A 243 5.39 -6.21 -20.70
CA GLY A 243 5.91 -5.04 -19.99
C GLY A 243 7.00 -4.25 -20.73
N THR A 244 7.04 -4.33 -22.07
CA THR A 244 8.14 -3.78 -22.87
C THR A 244 7.72 -2.90 -24.04
N ASN A 245 6.43 -2.80 -24.35
CA ASN A 245 5.99 -2.08 -25.55
C ASN A 245 5.88 -0.57 -25.32
N ASP A 246 5.38 -0.13 -24.16
CA ASP A 246 5.13 1.30 -23.90
C ASP A 246 5.95 1.85 -22.73
N ILE A 247 6.64 0.98 -22.00
CA ILE A 247 7.47 1.32 -20.84
C ILE A 247 8.71 0.43 -20.80
N ALA A 248 9.72 0.83 -20.02
CA ALA A 248 10.84 -0.04 -19.72
C ALA A 248 10.40 -1.18 -18.79
N TYR A 249 10.94 -2.39 -18.99
CA TYR A 249 10.53 -3.55 -18.21
C TYR A 249 10.73 -3.39 -16.70
N GLY A 250 11.78 -2.66 -16.27
CA GLY A 250 12.01 -2.36 -14.86
C GLY A 250 10.88 -1.54 -14.21
N ASP A 251 10.16 -0.75 -15.00
CA ASP A 251 9.00 0.03 -14.57
C ASP A 251 7.68 -0.76 -14.69
N SER A 252 7.71 -1.94 -15.30
CA SER A 252 6.56 -2.82 -15.40
C SER A 252 6.27 -3.48 -14.05
N TRP A 253 5.02 -3.92 -13.86
CA TRP A 253 4.63 -4.61 -12.64
C TRP A 253 5.45 -5.88 -12.40
N ALA A 254 5.82 -6.56 -13.49
CA ALA A 254 6.64 -7.77 -13.46
C ALA A 254 8.07 -7.46 -12.99
N GLY A 255 8.69 -6.42 -13.54
CA GLY A 255 10.01 -5.95 -13.13
C GLY A 255 10.04 -5.46 -11.69
N LEU A 256 9.06 -4.63 -11.29
CA LEU A 256 8.89 -4.13 -9.93
C LEU A 256 8.70 -5.27 -8.91
N PHE A 257 7.89 -6.28 -9.25
CA PHE A 257 7.66 -7.44 -8.39
C PHE A 257 8.93 -8.30 -8.22
N GLU A 258 9.67 -8.51 -9.32
CA GLU A 258 10.95 -9.20 -9.29
C GLU A 258 11.96 -8.46 -8.40
N GLN A 259 12.15 -7.16 -8.64
CA GLN A 259 13.07 -6.34 -7.87
C GLN A 259 12.70 -6.33 -6.38
N TYR A 260 11.43 -6.12 -6.05
CA TYR A 260 10.96 -6.14 -4.68
C TYR A 260 11.23 -7.47 -3.98
N CYS A 261 10.98 -8.61 -4.66
CA CYS A 261 11.25 -9.91 -4.06
C CYS A 261 12.74 -10.10 -3.74
N ARG A 262 13.63 -9.68 -4.65
CA ARG A 262 15.09 -9.76 -4.45
C ARG A 262 15.55 -8.86 -3.30
N ASP A 263 15.03 -7.64 -3.22
CA ASP A 263 15.44 -6.64 -2.22
C ASP A 263 14.87 -6.92 -0.84
N ALA A 264 13.58 -7.30 -0.74
CA ALA A 264 12.89 -7.52 0.53
C ALA A 264 13.19 -8.89 1.15
N PHE A 265 13.59 -9.88 0.34
CA PHE A 265 13.83 -11.25 0.80
C PHE A 265 15.21 -11.77 0.34
N PRO A 266 16.32 -11.12 0.76
CA PRO A 266 17.67 -11.46 0.29
C PRO A 266 18.16 -12.85 0.74
N GLY A 267 17.47 -13.49 1.69
CA GLY A 267 17.74 -14.87 2.12
C GLY A 267 17.15 -15.95 1.21
N VAL A 268 16.46 -15.58 0.13
CA VAL A 268 15.87 -16.48 -0.87
C VAL A 268 16.50 -16.19 -2.23
N THR A 269 16.94 -17.23 -2.93
CA THR A 269 17.39 -17.11 -4.32
C THR A 269 16.17 -17.05 -5.23
N TRP A 270 15.96 -15.91 -5.88
CA TRP A 270 14.85 -15.70 -6.81
C TRP A 270 15.29 -15.89 -8.26
N THR A 271 14.53 -16.69 -9.00
CA THR A 271 14.62 -16.80 -10.47
C THR A 271 13.29 -16.41 -11.06
N PHE A 272 13.25 -15.32 -11.82
CA PHE A 272 12.07 -14.90 -12.56
C PHE A 272 12.27 -15.16 -14.04
N VAL A 273 11.23 -15.67 -14.69
CA VAL A 273 11.17 -15.85 -16.14
C VAL A 273 9.84 -15.32 -16.64
N ASN A 274 9.89 -14.52 -17.70
CA ASN A 274 8.68 -13.98 -18.31
C ASN A 274 8.50 -14.56 -19.72
N TYR A 275 7.39 -15.27 -19.90
CA TYR A 275 6.98 -15.92 -21.14
C TYR A 275 5.80 -15.21 -21.79
N SER A 276 5.49 -13.99 -21.38
CA SER A 276 4.34 -13.24 -21.92
C SER A 276 4.54 -12.88 -23.39
N ILE A 277 3.44 -12.74 -24.13
CA ILE A 277 3.42 -12.40 -25.56
C ILE A 277 2.32 -11.36 -25.79
N ALA A 278 2.68 -10.19 -26.32
CA ALA A 278 1.71 -9.14 -26.66
C ALA A 278 0.57 -9.61 -27.58
N GLY A 279 -0.63 -9.07 -27.32
CA GLY A 279 -1.82 -9.30 -28.13
C GLY A 279 -2.31 -10.75 -28.13
N LYS A 280 -2.05 -11.50 -27.06
CA LYS A 280 -2.58 -12.87 -26.83
C LYS A 280 -3.56 -12.89 -25.66
N ASP A 281 -4.35 -13.93 -25.58
CA ASP A 281 -5.21 -14.21 -24.42
C ASP A 281 -5.23 -15.71 -24.09
N VAL A 282 -6.14 -16.14 -23.23
CA VAL A 282 -6.31 -17.53 -22.78
C VAL A 282 -6.47 -18.53 -23.94
N GLY A 283 -6.97 -18.08 -25.09
CA GLY A 283 -7.15 -18.92 -26.28
C GLY A 283 -5.82 -19.44 -26.82
N GLU A 284 -4.86 -18.55 -27.08
CA GLU A 284 -3.53 -18.95 -27.55
C GLU A 284 -2.74 -19.67 -26.44
N ALA A 285 -2.90 -19.24 -25.18
CA ALA A 285 -2.27 -19.89 -24.04
C ALA A 285 -2.69 -21.37 -23.89
N ASN A 286 -3.95 -21.70 -24.17
CA ASN A 286 -4.47 -23.06 -24.07
C ASN A 286 -4.29 -23.91 -25.36
N SER A 287 -3.82 -23.31 -26.44
CA SER A 287 -3.81 -23.94 -27.76
C SER A 287 -2.68 -24.98 -27.91
N ASP A 288 -3.03 -26.14 -28.48
CA ASP A 288 -2.07 -27.16 -28.90
C ASP A 288 -1.42 -26.87 -30.27
N THR A 289 -1.96 -25.91 -31.01
CA THR A 289 -1.45 -25.51 -32.34
C THR A 289 -0.69 -24.20 -32.32
N PHE A 290 -0.83 -23.41 -31.25
CA PHE A 290 -0.03 -22.20 -31.04
C PHE A 290 1.37 -22.58 -30.55
N VAL A 291 2.27 -22.78 -31.51
CA VAL A 291 3.63 -23.31 -31.30
C VAL A 291 4.71 -22.33 -31.72
N GLY A 292 5.92 -22.51 -31.17
CA GLY A 292 7.10 -21.79 -31.62
C GLY A 292 7.44 -22.12 -33.07
N VAL A 293 7.92 -21.14 -33.84
CA VAL A 293 8.42 -21.31 -35.22
C VAL A 293 9.74 -20.57 -35.41
N ALA A 294 10.39 -20.77 -36.56
CA ALA A 294 11.47 -19.88 -36.99
C ALA A 294 10.89 -18.55 -37.48
N PRO A 295 11.62 -17.42 -37.35
CA PRO A 295 11.13 -16.14 -37.85
C PRO A 295 11.05 -16.14 -39.39
N PRO A 296 10.09 -15.42 -39.98
CA PRO A 296 9.05 -14.62 -39.32
C PRO A 296 7.88 -15.47 -38.82
N GLU A 297 7.34 -15.15 -37.65
CA GLU A 297 6.10 -15.73 -37.16
C GLU A 297 4.86 -15.20 -37.90
N THR A 298 3.75 -15.94 -37.78
CA THR A 298 2.38 -15.50 -38.06
C THR A 298 1.67 -15.35 -36.72
N PRO A 299 1.58 -14.12 -36.15
CA PRO A 299 1.21 -13.90 -34.74
C PRO A 299 -0.17 -14.44 -34.32
N THR A 300 -1.07 -14.70 -35.24
CA THR A 300 -2.40 -15.28 -34.97
C THR A 300 -2.40 -16.80 -34.86
N VAL A 301 -1.32 -17.47 -35.30
CA VAL A 301 -1.25 -18.95 -35.43
C VAL A 301 -0.05 -19.52 -34.69
N ASN A 302 1.05 -18.80 -34.62
CA ASN A 302 2.31 -19.25 -34.01
C ASN A 302 3.08 -18.06 -33.45
N PHE A 303 4.23 -18.32 -32.82
CA PHE A 303 5.06 -17.29 -32.22
C PHE A 303 6.55 -17.55 -32.42
N TYR A 304 7.34 -16.49 -32.34
CA TYR A 304 8.79 -16.57 -32.25
C TYR A 304 9.30 -15.58 -31.20
N ARG A 305 10.27 -16.03 -30.40
CA ARG A 305 10.99 -15.23 -29.41
C ARG A 305 12.46 -15.63 -29.44
N ASP A 306 13.35 -14.66 -29.62
CA ASP A 306 14.79 -14.92 -29.64
C ASP A 306 15.31 -15.29 -28.25
N ARG A 307 16.43 -16.02 -28.20
CA ARG A 307 17.13 -16.33 -26.95
C ARG A 307 17.71 -15.03 -26.40
N GLY A 308 17.21 -14.60 -25.25
CA GLY A 308 17.63 -13.31 -24.73
C GLY A 308 17.08 -12.18 -25.59
N TRP A 309 15.77 -12.17 -25.81
CA TRP A 309 15.00 -10.95 -26.14
C TRP A 309 15.24 -9.79 -25.13
N GLN A 310 16.12 -10.02 -24.14
CA GLN A 310 16.97 -9.13 -23.33
C GLN A 310 17.67 -7.94 -24.01
N ARG A 311 17.56 -7.71 -25.32
CA ARG A 311 18.38 -6.66 -25.97
C ARG A 311 18.19 -5.25 -25.40
N ASP A 312 17.05 -4.99 -24.76
CA ASP A 312 16.72 -3.69 -24.18
C ASP A 312 16.45 -3.72 -22.65
N VAL A 313 16.69 -4.85 -21.96
CA VAL A 313 16.35 -5.02 -20.52
C VAL A 313 17.48 -5.69 -19.71
N PRO A 314 18.64 -5.02 -19.55
CA PRO A 314 19.73 -5.53 -18.72
C PRO A 314 19.22 -5.78 -17.29
N ASN A 315 19.51 -6.96 -16.75
CA ASN A 315 19.10 -7.49 -15.42
C ASN A 315 17.81 -8.33 -15.37
N TYR A 316 17.03 -8.43 -16.46
CA TYR A 316 15.79 -9.21 -16.47
C TYR A 316 15.85 -10.40 -17.43
N THR A 317 15.09 -11.46 -17.14
CA THR A 317 15.10 -12.70 -17.94
C THR A 317 13.75 -12.92 -18.64
N LEU A 318 13.69 -12.54 -19.92
CA LEU A 318 12.58 -12.83 -20.82
C LEU A 318 13.01 -13.93 -21.78
N TRP A 319 12.18 -14.97 -21.94
CA TRP A 319 12.44 -16.09 -22.85
C TRP A 319 13.90 -16.62 -22.78
N PRO A 320 14.34 -17.19 -21.63
CA PRO A 320 15.76 -17.50 -21.36
C PRO A 320 16.42 -18.42 -22.40
N SER A 321 15.64 -19.29 -23.04
CA SER A 321 16.10 -20.21 -24.08
C SER A 321 15.58 -19.87 -25.48
N GLY A 322 14.83 -18.76 -25.63
CA GLY A 322 14.05 -18.47 -26.83
C GLY A 322 12.90 -19.45 -27.03
N SER A 323 12.10 -19.23 -28.07
CA SER A 323 11.05 -20.17 -28.50
C SER A 323 11.64 -21.37 -29.22
N THR A 324 11.22 -22.57 -28.84
CA THR A 324 11.56 -23.83 -29.50
C THR A 324 10.54 -24.15 -30.60
N ILE A 325 11.03 -24.45 -31.81
CA ILE A 325 10.18 -24.81 -32.95
C ILE A 325 9.30 -26.02 -32.61
N GLY A 326 8.00 -25.92 -32.92
CA GLY A 326 7.00 -26.96 -32.69
C GLY A 326 6.56 -27.12 -31.23
N LYS A 327 7.17 -26.40 -30.28
CA LYS A 327 6.77 -26.45 -28.86
C LYS A 327 5.68 -25.43 -28.58
N THR A 328 4.58 -25.88 -27.96
CA THR A 328 3.49 -24.99 -27.56
C THR A 328 3.94 -23.97 -26.52
N TRP A 329 3.19 -22.87 -26.41
CA TRP A 329 3.48 -21.83 -25.41
C TRP A 329 3.55 -22.41 -23.99
N TYR A 330 2.50 -23.12 -23.55
CA TYR A 330 2.43 -23.70 -22.21
C TYR A 330 3.52 -24.75 -21.92
N ASN A 331 4.04 -25.45 -22.93
CA ASN A 331 5.10 -26.43 -22.74
C ASN A 331 6.45 -25.76 -22.43
N HIS A 332 6.70 -24.52 -22.86
CA HIS A 332 7.90 -23.78 -22.44
C HIS A 332 7.87 -23.49 -20.94
N ILE A 333 6.72 -23.05 -20.42
CA ILE A 333 6.56 -22.78 -18.98
C ILE A 333 6.68 -24.07 -18.17
N ARG A 334 6.03 -25.16 -18.63
CA ARG A 334 6.14 -26.48 -18.00
C ARG A 334 7.59 -26.94 -17.88
N ASP A 335 8.33 -26.87 -18.97
CA ASP A 335 9.70 -27.37 -19.05
C ASP A 335 10.66 -26.57 -18.15
N ASP A 336 10.35 -25.31 -17.84
CA ASP A 336 11.14 -24.49 -16.91
C ASP A 336 10.87 -24.82 -15.42
N ALA A 337 9.82 -25.61 -15.14
CA ALA A 337 9.46 -26.14 -13.82
C ALA A 337 9.38 -25.09 -12.69
N PRO A 338 8.52 -24.06 -12.83
CA PRO A 338 8.37 -23.01 -11.82
C PRO A 338 7.77 -23.51 -10.51
N ASP A 339 7.94 -22.73 -9.43
CA ASP A 339 7.28 -22.90 -8.13
C ASP A 339 5.99 -22.07 -8.04
N LEU A 340 5.94 -20.96 -8.79
CA LEU A 340 4.79 -20.08 -8.92
C LEU A 340 4.59 -19.73 -10.40
N VAL A 341 3.36 -19.86 -10.89
CA VAL A 341 2.93 -19.30 -12.18
C VAL A 341 1.96 -18.16 -11.93
N ILE A 342 2.24 -16.98 -12.49
CA ILE A 342 1.33 -15.84 -12.51
C ILE A 342 0.70 -15.73 -13.89
N LEU A 343 -0.61 -15.93 -13.96
CA LEU A 343 -1.43 -15.82 -15.16
C LEU A 343 -1.99 -14.40 -15.25
N ASP A 344 -1.64 -13.65 -16.28
CA ASP A 344 -2.11 -12.27 -16.50
C ASP A 344 -2.78 -12.18 -17.87
N PHE A 345 -4.08 -12.47 -17.89
CA PHE A 345 -4.93 -12.54 -19.08
C PHE A 345 -6.26 -11.86 -18.82
N GLY A 346 -6.76 -11.12 -19.82
CA GLY A 346 -8.08 -10.49 -19.75
C GLY A 346 -8.22 -9.26 -20.63
N MET A 347 -7.18 -8.43 -20.78
CA MET A 347 -7.26 -7.14 -21.52
C MET A 347 -7.64 -7.33 -22.99
N ASN A 348 -7.29 -8.47 -23.59
CA ASN A 348 -7.59 -8.78 -24.99
C ASN A 348 -8.92 -9.56 -25.17
N ALA A 349 -9.60 -9.93 -24.08
CA ALA A 349 -10.86 -10.67 -24.08
C ALA A 349 -12.08 -9.78 -24.41
N THR A 350 -11.99 -9.08 -25.53
CA THR A 350 -12.96 -8.04 -25.97
C THR A 350 -14.27 -8.60 -26.52
N SER A 351 -14.44 -9.92 -26.61
CA SER A 351 -15.69 -10.57 -27.05
C SER A 351 -16.80 -10.53 -26.00
N GLY A 352 -16.45 -10.42 -24.71
CA GLY A 352 -17.41 -10.47 -23.61
C GLY A 352 -17.98 -11.84 -23.28
N ASP A 353 -17.50 -12.91 -23.93
CA ASP A 353 -17.88 -14.29 -23.58
C ASP A 353 -17.11 -14.78 -22.34
N THR A 354 -17.60 -14.34 -21.19
CA THR A 354 -17.05 -14.70 -19.87
C THR A 354 -17.11 -16.19 -19.57
N ASN A 355 -18.07 -16.92 -20.15
CA ASN A 355 -18.19 -18.36 -19.95
C ASN A 355 -17.11 -19.12 -20.71
N ALA A 356 -16.91 -18.82 -21.99
CA ALA A 356 -15.82 -19.40 -22.78
C ALA A 356 -14.44 -19.03 -22.22
N TRP A 357 -14.27 -17.78 -21.80
CA TRP A 357 -13.03 -17.32 -21.18
C TRP A 357 -12.74 -18.09 -19.87
N ALA A 358 -13.71 -18.18 -18.96
CA ALA A 358 -13.55 -18.91 -17.70
C ALA A 358 -13.30 -20.41 -17.92
N ALA A 359 -14.00 -21.04 -18.86
CA ALA A 359 -13.77 -22.44 -19.22
C ALA A 359 -12.34 -22.67 -19.71
N THR A 360 -11.80 -21.75 -20.52
CA THR A 360 -10.43 -21.83 -21.04
C THR A 360 -9.40 -21.62 -19.93
N MET A 361 -9.59 -20.60 -19.08
CA MET A 361 -8.72 -20.37 -17.91
C MET A 361 -8.71 -21.57 -16.96
N LYS A 362 -9.88 -22.17 -16.69
CA LYS A 362 -9.99 -23.40 -15.89
C LYS A 362 -9.28 -24.58 -16.55
N ASN A 363 -9.34 -24.71 -17.88
CA ASN A 363 -8.62 -25.76 -18.60
C ASN A 363 -7.11 -25.60 -18.46
N ILE A 364 -6.57 -24.38 -18.62
CA ILE A 364 -5.16 -24.07 -18.40
C ILE A 364 -4.73 -24.53 -16.99
N ILE A 365 -5.51 -24.22 -15.96
CA ILE A 365 -5.13 -24.56 -14.58
C ILE A 365 -5.30 -26.06 -14.30
N ILE A 366 -6.46 -26.64 -14.62
CA ILE A 366 -6.81 -28.02 -14.23
C ILE A 366 -6.14 -29.05 -15.12
N ASN A 367 -6.21 -28.86 -16.44
CA ASN A 367 -5.81 -29.88 -17.40
C ASN A 367 -4.38 -29.68 -17.92
N ARG A 368 -3.81 -28.46 -17.79
CA ARG A 368 -2.39 -28.22 -18.10
C ARG A 368 -1.56 -28.13 -16.84
N ILE A 369 -1.67 -27.06 -16.05
CA ILE A 369 -0.73 -26.78 -14.95
C ILE A 369 -0.74 -27.90 -13.88
N ARG A 370 -1.91 -28.37 -13.47
CA ARG A 370 -2.04 -29.44 -12.46
C ARG A 370 -1.63 -30.82 -12.96
N THR A 371 -1.34 -30.99 -14.25
CA THR A 371 -0.85 -32.25 -14.82
C THR A 371 0.68 -32.26 -14.98
N TRP A 372 1.37 -31.16 -14.65
CA TRP A 372 2.82 -31.08 -14.71
C TRP A 372 3.50 -31.92 -13.61
N THR A 373 4.70 -32.41 -13.90
CA THR A 373 5.51 -33.19 -12.93
C THR A 373 5.79 -32.41 -11.66
N LYS A 374 6.11 -31.12 -11.79
CA LYS A 374 6.17 -30.17 -10.68
C LYS A 374 4.99 -29.23 -10.83
N VAL A 375 4.00 -29.35 -9.95
CA VAL A 375 2.80 -28.51 -9.97
C VAL A 375 3.09 -27.21 -9.23
N PRO A 376 3.16 -26.05 -9.91
CA PRO A 376 3.39 -24.76 -9.27
C PRO A 376 2.14 -24.30 -8.49
N SER A 377 2.36 -23.43 -7.51
CA SER A 377 1.30 -22.56 -7.02
C SER A 377 0.85 -21.62 -8.16
N VAL A 378 -0.43 -21.27 -8.19
CA VAL A 378 -0.99 -20.43 -9.27
C VAL A 378 -1.55 -19.14 -8.70
N ALA A 379 -1.19 -18.03 -9.33
CA ALA A 379 -1.80 -16.73 -9.12
C ALA A 379 -2.46 -16.25 -10.42
N ILE A 380 -3.64 -15.64 -10.31
CA ILE A 380 -4.36 -14.99 -11.41
C ILE A 380 -4.31 -13.49 -11.15
N MET A 381 -3.72 -12.73 -12.07
CA MET A 381 -3.80 -11.28 -12.13
C MET A 381 -5.03 -10.91 -12.96
N THR A 382 -5.91 -10.08 -12.38
CA THR A 382 -6.99 -9.44 -13.15
C THR A 382 -6.45 -8.20 -13.83
N ASP A 383 -6.97 -7.86 -15.01
CA ASP A 383 -6.60 -6.62 -15.67
C ASP A 383 -7.34 -5.38 -15.16
N MET A 384 -6.62 -4.26 -15.13
CA MET A 384 -7.24 -2.96 -14.94
C MET A 384 -8.20 -2.62 -16.08
N LEU A 385 -9.07 -1.63 -15.87
CA LEU A 385 -9.94 -1.17 -16.94
C LEU A 385 -9.21 -0.15 -17.84
N PRO A 386 -9.41 -0.20 -19.16
CA PRO A 386 -8.76 0.74 -20.06
C PRO A 386 -9.44 2.13 -19.98
N THR A 387 -8.82 3.12 -20.63
CA THR A 387 -9.31 4.50 -20.63
C THR A 387 -10.76 4.62 -21.12
N ARG A 388 -11.53 5.47 -20.47
CA ARG A 388 -12.90 5.84 -20.85
C ARG A 388 -12.93 6.97 -21.87
N LYS A 389 -11.79 7.60 -22.17
CA LYS A 389 -11.70 8.83 -22.97
C LYS A 389 -11.59 8.60 -24.47
N ALA A 390 -11.27 7.38 -24.90
CA ALA A 390 -11.07 7.07 -26.31
C ALA A 390 -11.79 5.77 -26.72
N ALA A 391 -12.31 5.75 -27.95
CA ALA A 391 -12.75 4.51 -28.59
C ALA A 391 -11.53 3.75 -29.14
N PRO A 392 -11.55 2.40 -29.13
CA PRO A 392 -12.64 1.52 -28.69
C PRO A 392 -12.67 1.25 -27.17
N PHE A 393 -11.68 1.73 -26.42
CA PHE A 393 -11.45 1.40 -25.01
C PHE A 393 -12.62 1.72 -24.06
N ALA A 394 -13.31 2.83 -24.30
CA ALA A 394 -14.50 3.17 -23.53
C ALA A 394 -15.60 2.08 -23.60
N ALA A 395 -15.79 1.46 -24.77
CA ALA A 395 -16.76 0.39 -24.97
C ALA A 395 -16.32 -0.95 -24.35
N TRP A 396 -15.01 -1.15 -24.17
CA TRP A 396 -14.46 -2.37 -23.57
C TRP A 396 -14.59 -2.41 -22.06
N ASN A 397 -14.73 -1.26 -21.38
CA ASN A 397 -14.83 -1.19 -19.92
C ASN A 397 -15.85 -2.17 -19.29
N PRO A 398 -17.14 -2.22 -19.71
CA PRO A 398 -18.09 -3.18 -19.14
C PRO A 398 -17.77 -4.64 -19.49
N ILE A 399 -17.16 -4.89 -20.66
CA ILE A 399 -16.76 -6.22 -21.12
C ILE A 399 -15.61 -6.76 -20.24
N LEU A 400 -14.55 -5.95 -20.09
CA LEU A 400 -13.35 -6.33 -19.34
C LEU A 400 -13.62 -6.36 -17.83
N GLN A 401 -14.58 -5.57 -17.33
CA GLN A 401 -15.08 -5.72 -15.97
C GLN A 401 -15.67 -7.12 -15.75
N ALA A 402 -16.49 -7.62 -16.68
CA ALA A 402 -17.09 -8.94 -16.56
C ALA A 402 -16.03 -10.06 -16.65
N VAL A 403 -14.98 -9.87 -17.46
CA VAL A 403 -13.83 -10.80 -17.52
C VAL A 403 -13.05 -10.81 -16.20
N ALA A 404 -12.80 -9.64 -15.59
CA ALA A 404 -12.19 -9.57 -14.27
C ALA A 404 -13.05 -10.26 -13.20
N ASP A 405 -14.37 -10.08 -13.25
CA ASP A 405 -15.31 -10.78 -12.35
C ASP A 405 -15.27 -12.31 -12.56
N ALA A 406 -15.13 -12.78 -13.81
CA ALA A 406 -14.93 -14.19 -14.13
C ALA A 406 -13.59 -14.72 -13.57
N ALA A 407 -12.49 -13.97 -13.73
CA ALA A 407 -11.18 -14.30 -13.19
C ALA A 407 -11.20 -14.44 -11.66
N ARG A 408 -11.89 -13.54 -10.95
CA ARG A 408 -12.11 -13.69 -9.50
C ARG A 408 -12.88 -14.96 -9.16
N GLY A 409 -13.92 -15.27 -9.92
CA GLY A 409 -14.70 -16.49 -9.79
C GLY A 409 -13.84 -17.74 -9.93
N VAL A 410 -13.02 -17.82 -10.97
CA VAL A 410 -12.09 -18.93 -11.21
C VAL A 410 -11.10 -19.05 -10.06
N ALA A 411 -10.57 -17.92 -9.57
CA ALA A 411 -9.66 -17.92 -8.44
C ALA A 411 -10.33 -18.48 -7.18
N ILE A 412 -11.60 -18.13 -6.96
CA ILE A 412 -12.44 -18.65 -5.86
C ILE A 412 -12.67 -20.14 -6.00
N GLU A 413 -13.21 -20.58 -7.14
CA GLU A 413 -13.59 -21.95 -7.43
C GLU A 413 -12.39 -22.91 -7.33
N LEU A 414 -11.24 -22.52 -7.87
CA LEU A 414 -10.07 -23.39 -7.95
C LEU A 414 -9.09 -23.24 -6.79
N ASN A 415 -9.40 -22.40 -5.79
CA ASN A 415 -8.50 -22.09 -4.69
C ASN A 415 -7.13 -21.54 -5.14
N THR A 416 -7.09 -20.69 -6.17
CA THR A 416 -5.84 -20.03 -6.59
C THR A 416 -5.69 -18.64 -5.95
N THR A 417 -4.47 -18.12 -5.95
CA THR A 417 -4.18 -16.75 -5.51
C THR A 417 -4.76 -15.76 -6.52
N LEU A 418 -5.37 -14.69 -6.03
CA LEU A 418 -5.94 -13.61 -6.84
C LEU A 418 -5.14 -12.33 -6.56
N LEU A 419 -4.61 -11.73 -7.62
CA LEU A 419 -3.97 -10.41 -7.63
C LEU A 419 -4.95 -9.47 -8.35
N ASP A 420 -5.72 -8.68 -7.59
CA ASP A 420 -6.92 -8.00 -8.10
C ASP A 420 -6.65 -6.56 -8.56
N ALA A 421 -5.84 -6.40 -9.60
CA ALA A 421 -5.53 -5.10 -10.19
C ALA A 421 -6.80 -4.38 -10.68
N ASN A 422 -7.82 -5.11 -11.12
CA ASN A 422 -9.11 -4.54 -11.52
C ASN A 422 -9.80 -3.84 -10.34
N ARG A 423 -9.94 -4.51 -9.19
CA ARG A 423 -10.58 -3.92 -8.01
C ARG A 423 -9.76 -2.73 -7.48
N LEU A 424 -8.44 -2.79 -7.55
CA LEU A 424 -7.58 -1.68 -7.16
C LEU A 424 -7.68 -0.49 -8.13
N CYS A 425 -7.80 -0.75 -9.43
CA CYS A 425 -8.12 0.26 -10.44
C CYS A 425 -9.44 0.94 -10.11
N ARG A 426 -10.50 0.19 -9.79
CA ARG A 426 -11.80 0.73 -9.38
C ARG A 426 -11.70 1.58 -8.11
N ALA A 427 -10.87 1.18 -7.15
CA ALA A 427 -10.63 1.94 -5.95
C ALA A 427 -9.98 3.31 -6.25
N TYR A 428 -8.88 3.34 -7.02
CA TYR A 428 -8.19 4.60 -7.32
C TYR A 428 -8.91 5.48 -8.34
N ARG A 429 -9.55 4.86 -9.34
CA ARG A 429 -10.20 5.56 -10.45
C ARG A 429 -11.59 6.08 -10.10
N GLU A 430 -12.34 5.33 -9.31
CA GLU A 430 -13.76 5.55 -9.08
C GLU A 430 -14.10 5.71 -7.59
N GLY A 431 -13.12 5.58 -6.69
CA GLY A 431 -13.37 5.68 -5.25
C GLY A 431 -14.28 4.57 -4.73
N VAL A 432 -14.34 3.42 -5.41
CA VAL A 432 -15.25 2.32 -5.06
C VAL A 432 -14.54 0.98 -4.85
N ASP A 433 -15.03 0.23 -3.87
CA ASP A 433 -14.70 -1.18 -3.67
C ASP A 433 -15.83 -2.05 -4.24
N ILE A 434 -15.54 -2.72 -5.34
CA ILE A 434 -16.50 -3.57 -6.06
C ILE A 434 -16.72 -4.95 -5.42
N ALA A 435 -15.89 -5.35 -4.45
CA ALA A 435 -16.09 -6.59 -3.71
C ALA A 435 -16.83 -6.36 -2.38
N ALA A 436 -16.79 -5.14 -1.82
CA ALA A 436 -17.57 -4.77 -0.65
C ALA A 436 -18.96 -4.29 -1.07
N THR A 437 -19.98 -5.13 -0.89
CA THR A 437 -21.37 -4.77 -1.20
C THR A 437 -21.97 -3.95 -0.06
N ARG A 438 -22.48 -2.74 -0.35
CA ARG A 438 -23.42 -2.07 0.56
C ARG A 438 -24.81 -2.61 0.30
N THR A 439 -25.49 -3.06 1.37
CA THR A 439 -26.86 -3.56 1.31
C THR A 439 -27.85 -2.41 1.25
N ARG A 440 -28.54 -2.20 0.12
CA ARG A 440 -29.81 -1.46 0.15
C ARG A 440 -30.93 -2.45 0.46
N PHE A 441 -31.57 -2.29 1.61
CA PHE A 441 -32.82 -2.98 1.90
C PHE A 441 -33.92 -2.37 1.04
N THR A 442 -34.61 -3.21 0.27
CA THR A 442 -35.87 -2.80 -0.38
C THR A 442 -37.00 -3.49 0.35
N ILE A 443 -37.78 -2.71 1.10
CA ILE A 443 -39.04 -3.15 1.70
C ILE A 443 -40.01 -1.96 1.59
N GLY A 444 -41.18 -2.18 1.00
CA GLY A 444 -42.33 -1.30 1.19
C GLY A 444 -43.09 -0.89 -0.06
N ALA A 445 -44.37 -0.56 0.12
CA ALA A 445 -45.36 -0.23 -0.92
C ALA A 445 -45.01 0.98 -1.80
N ALA A 446 -44.07 1.83 -1.38
CA ALA A 446 -43.67 3.02 -2.13
C ALA A 446 -42.90 2.70 -3.43
N ASP A 447 -42.17 1.58 -3.49
CA ASP A 447 -41.28 1.26 -4.62
C ASP A 447 -41.89 0.35 -5.68
N PHE A 448 -42.94 -0.41 -5.35
CA PHE A 448 -43.51 -1.44 -6.24
C PHE A 448 -44.08 -0.88 -7.55
N ALA A 449 -44.58 0.35 -7.54
CA ALA A 449 -45.12 1.01 -8.73
C ALA A 449 -44.10 1.04 -9.88
N SER A 450 -42.81 1.24 -9.55
CA SER A 450 -41.70 1.33 -10.51
C SER A 450 -41.24 0.00 -11.11
N TRP A 451 -41.71 -1.15 -10.59
CA TRP A 451 -41.27 -2.45 -11.06
C TRP A 451 -41.87 -2.81 -12.42
N LEU A 452 -41.07 -3.43 -13.26
CA LEU A 452 -41.45 -3.86 -14.61
C LEU A 452 -42.13 -5.23 -14.57
N VAL A 453 -42.92 -5.53 -15.59
CA VAL A 453 -43.47 -6.86 -15.81
C VAL A 453 -42.40 -7.71 -16.49
N GLU A 454 -41.98 -8.78 -15.84
CA GLU A 454 -41.01 -9.73 -16.40
C GLU A 454 -41.69 -10.75 -17.31
N SER A 455 -42.90 -11.18 -16.94
CA SER A 455 -43.74 -12.11 -17.71
C SER A 455 -45.19 -12.09 -17.21
N GLY A 456 -46.13 -12.48 -18.06
CA GLY A 456 -47.55 -12.62 -17.68
C GLY A 456 -48.14 -11.33 -17.11
N THR A 457 -48.82 -11.45 -15.97
CA THR A 457 -49.46 -10.32 -15.26
C THR A 457 -48.61 -9.81 -14.11
N LYS A 458 -48.66 -8.50 -13.83
CA LYS A 458 -48.01 -7.93 -12.64
C LYS A 458 -48.77 -8.38 -11.39
N PRO A 459 -48.11 -8.88 -10.32
CA PRO A 459 -48.79 -9.17 -9.06
C PRO A 459 -49.38 -7.90 -8.45
N SER A 460 -50.40 -8.06 -7.61
CA SER A 460 -50.82 -6.98 -6.71
C SER A 460 -49.91 -6.96 -5.48
N PHE A 461 -49.76 -5.78 -4.87
CA PHE A 461 -48.90 -5.59 -3.70
C PHE A 461 -49.67 -4.89 -2.58
N SER A 462 -49.69 -5.51 -1.39
CA SER A 462 -50.30 -4.94 -0.19
C SER A 462 -49.43 -5.25 1.03
N GLY A 463 -49.02 -4.22 1.77
CA GLY A 463 -48.09 -4.35 2.89
C GLY A 463 -46.71 -4.86 2.46
N ASP A 464 -46.36 -6.09 2.81
CA ASP A 464 -45.13 -6.81 2.43
C ASP A 464 -45.46 -8.10 1.65
N THR A 465 -46.63 -8.13 0.98
CA THR A 465 -47.18 -9.31 0.30
C THR A 465 -47.41 -9.03 -1.17
N PHE A 466 -46.77 -9.83 -2.02
CA PHE A 466 -47.10 -9.96 -3.43
C PHE A 466 -48.18 -11.03 -3.60
N THR A 467 -49.24 -10.72 -4.35
CA THR A 467 -50.34 -11.66 -4.63
C THR A 467 -50.54 -11.81 -6.13
N TRP A 468 -50.43 -13.06 -6.60
CA TRP A 468 -50.70 -13.46 -7.98
C TRP A 468 -52.08 -14.10 -8.07
N ALA A 469 -52.90 -13.61 -9.00
CA ALA A 469 -54.17 -14.26 -9.37
C ALA A 469 -53.98 -15.26 -10.52
N ALA A 470 -52.91 -15.11 -11.30
CA ALA A 470 -52.55 -15.94 -12.45
C ALA A 470 -51.03 -15.87 -12.69
N ASN A 471 -50.55 -16.50 -13.76
CA ASN A 471 -49.13 -16.48 -14.15
C ASN A 471 -48.60 -15.04 -14.25
N GLY A 472 -47.47 -14.78 -13.59
CA GLY A 472 -46.92 -13.43 -13.53
C GLY A 472 -45.53 -13.35 -12.92
N GLY A 473 -44.74 -12.38 -13.36
CA GLY A 473 -43.42 -12.06 -12.81
C GLY A 473 -43.15 -10.58 -12.86
N THR A 474 -42.39 -10.08 -11.89
CA THR A 474 -42.04 -8.67 -11.81
C THR A 474 -40.60 -8.50 -11.36
N VAL A 475 -39.91 -7.54 -11.99
CA VAL A 475 -38.51 -7.22 -11.72
C VAL A 475 -38.34 -5.74 -11.42
N ARG A 476 -37.45 -5.43 -10.50
CA ARG A 476 -37.04 -4.07 -10.18
C ARG A 476 -35.96 -3.63 -11.18
N PRO A 477 -36.12 -2.46 -11.82
CA PRO A 477 -35.08 -1.88 -12.69
C PRO A 477 -33.92 -1.30 -11.87
N ALA A 478 -33.18 -2.18 -11.19
CA ALA A 478 -31.98 -1.85 -10.43
C ALA A 478 -30.85 -2.76 -10.91
N SER A 479 -29.93 -2.22 -11.70
CA SER A 479 -28.83 -2.97 -12.30
C SER A 479 -27.75 -3.29 -11.28
N GLU A 480 -27.68 -4.56 -10.84
CA GLU A 480 -26.74 -4.98 -9.81
C GLU A 480 -26.04 -6.30 -10.19
N SER A 481 -24.73 -6.39 -9.93
CA SER A 481 -23.93 -7.57 -10.26
C SER A 481 -24.03 -8.65 -9.18
N ASN A 482 -24.15 -8.27 -7.91
CA ASN A 482 -24.34 -9.19 -6.79
C ASN A 482 -25.77 -9.14 -6.27
N PHE A 483 -26.33 -10.30 -5.94
CA PHE A 483 -27.72 -10.43 -5.49
C PHE A 483 -27.83 -11.43 -4.33
N ILE A 484 -28.29 -10.96 -3.18
CA ILE A 484 -28.74 -11.82 -2.09
C ILE A 484 -30.24 -11.59 -1.90
N GLY A 485 -31.04 -12.56 -2.32
CA GLY A 485 -32.50 -12.51 -2.25
C GLY A 485 -33.04 -13.44 -1.16
N SER A 486 -34.11 -13.04 -0.49
CA SER A 486 -34.93 -13.97 0.30
C SER A 486 -36.42 -13.63 0.21
N ALA A 487 -37.28 -14.63 0.30
CA ALA A 487 -38.73 -14.48 0.36
C ALA A 487 -39.38 -15.73 0.95
N THR A 488 -40.61 -15.59 1.46
CA THR A 488 -41.46 -16.73 1.85
C THR A 488 -42.60 -16.86 0.85
N PHE A 489 -42.64 -17.96 0.10
CA PHE A 489 -43.67 -18.23 -0.91
C PHE A 489 -44.75 -19.14 -0.34
N ILE A 490 -46.01 -18.87 -0.69
CA ILE A 490 -47.15 -19.74 -0.43
C ILE A 490 -47.83 -20.01 -1.77
N PHE A 491 -47.95 -21.29 -2.12
CA PHE A 491 -48.52 -21.72 -3.40
C PHE A 491 -49.83 -22.48 -3.18
N ASN A 492 -50.77 -22.34 -4.13
CA ASN A 492 -52.13 -22.87 -3.98
C ASN A 492 -52.36 -24.20 -4.70
N ASN A 493 -51.42 -24.65 -5.53
CA ASN A 493 -51.49 -25.89 -6.30
C ASN A 493 -50.08 -26.47 -6.49
N SER A 494 -49.91 -27.79 -6.43
CA SER A 494 -48.63 -28.47 -6.66
C SER A 494 -48.04 -28.23 -8.06
N ALA A 495 -48.87 -27.87 -9.05
CA ALA A 495 -48.39 -27.48 -10.39
C ALA A 495 -47.76 -26.07 -10.45
N THR A 496 -47.86 -25.26 -9.39
CA THR A 496 -47.34 -23.89 -9.37
C THR A 496 -45.81 -23.88 -9.24
N VAL A 497 -45.12 -23.34 -10.25
CA VAL A 497 -43.69 -23.02 -10.20
C VAL A 497 -43.54 -21.59 -9.70
N PHE A 498 -42.61 -21.37 -8.78
CA PHE A 498 -42.33 -20.04 -8.24
C PHE A 498 -40.85 -19.86 -7.95
N GLY A 499 -40.45 -18.62 -7.76
CA GLY A 499 -39.11 -18.31 -7.30
C GLY A 499 -38.68 -16.89 -7.61
N MET A 500 -37.39 -16.73 -7.84
CA MET A 500 -36.72 -15.44 -7.96
C MET A 500 -35.94 -15.37 -9.27
N SER A 501 -35.86 -14.17 -9.83
CA SER A 501 -35.04 -13.84 -11.00
C SER A 501 -33.98 -12.81 -10.62
N TRP A 502 -32.78 -12.90 -11.20
CA TRP A 502 -31.72 -11.91 -11.03
C TRP A 502 -30.83 -11.81 -12.27
N ARG A 503 -30.11 -10.70 -12.38
CA ARG A 503 -29.35 -10.30 -13.58
C ARG A 503 -30.18 -10.40 -14.86
N ALA A 504 -31.46 -10.03 -14.76
CA ALA A 504 -32.30 -9.91 -15.93
C ALA A 504 -31.79 -8.76 -16.80
N ASP A 505 -31.55 -9.06 -18.08
CA ASP A 505 -31.05 -8.11 -19.07
C ASP A 505 -32.08 -6.99 -19.28
N PRO A 506 -31.71 -5.70 -19.10
CA PRO A 506 -32.62 -4.57 -19.29
C PRO A 506 -33.30 -4.52 -20.66
N THR A 507 -32.69 -5.11 -21.68
CA THR A 507 -33.21 -5.15 -23.06
C THR A 507 -34.04 -6.40 -23.34
N ASN A 508 -33.86 -7.46 -22.54
CA ASN A 508 -34.62 -8.70 -22.63
C ASN A 508 -34.75 -9.33 -21.23
N LEU A 509 -35.82 -8.97 -20.52
CA LEU A 509 -36.05 -9.40 -19.13
C LEU A 509 -36.17 -10.93 -18.96
N THR A 510 -36.37 -11.69 -20.05
CA THR A 510 -36.39 -13.16 -20.01
C THR A 510 -35.00 -13.80 -20.01
N LYS A 511 -33.99 -13.06 -20.45
CA LYS A 511 -32.59 -13.43 -20.35
C LYS A 511 -32.08 -13.05 -18.96
N ALA A 512 -32.26 -13.99 -18.03
CA ALA A 512 -31.95 -13.83 -16.62
C ALA A 512 -31.51 -15.17 -16.02
N TYR A 513 -30.94 -15.11 -14.82
CA TYR A 513 -30.99 -16.25 -13.92
C TYR A 513 -32.40 -16.38 -13.36
N ARG A 514 -32.96 -17.60 -13.40
CA ARG A 514 -34.27 -17.92 -12.84
C ARG A 514 -34.21 -19.16 -12.00
N LEU A 515 -34.53 -19.02 -10.71
CA LEU A 515 -34.71 -20.15 -9.82
C LEU A 515 -36.15 -20.64 -9.88
N HIS A 516 -36.35 -21.85 -10.38
CA HIS A 516 -37.66 -22.51 -10.42
C HIS A 516 -37.75 -23.51 -9.27
N ILE A 517 -38.72 -23.31 -8.38
CA ILE A 517 -39.10 -24.28 -7.35
C ILE A 517 -40.33 -25.01 -7.87
N GLN A 518 -40.25 -26.34 -7.97
CA GLN A 518 -41.26 -27.18 -8.60
C GLN A 518 -41.86 -28.12 -7.55
N PRO A 519 -43.07 -27.87 -7.02
CA PRO A 519 -43.66 -28.74 -6.00
C PRO A 519 -44.13 -30.09 -6.54
N SER A 520 -44.59 -30.15 -7.80
CA SER A 520 -45.08 -31.37 -8.46
C SER A 520 -43.99 -32.42 -8.68
N VAL A 521 -42.75 -31.96 -8.84
CA VAL A 521 -41.53 -32.77 -8.89
C VAL A 521 -40.59 -32.12 -7.90
N PRO A 522 -40.56 -32.53 -6.62
CA PRO A 522 -39.96 -31.78 -5.51
C PRO A 522 -38.46 -31.52 -5.72
N GLN A 523 -38.18 -30.49 -6.50
CA GLN A 523 -36.86 -30.07 -6.92
C GLN A 523 -36.81 -28.56 -7.09
N VAL A 524 -35.58 -28.05 -7.08
CA VAL A 524 -35.25 -26.72 -7.56
C VAL A 524 -34.38 -26.83 -8.80
N VAL A 525 -34.58 -25.93 -9.75
CA VAL A 525 -33.76 -25.82 -10.96
C VAL A 525 -33.39 -24.36 -11.17
N LEU A 526 -32.10 -24.09 -11.26
CA LEU A 526 -31.55 -22.80 -11.66
C LEU A 526 -31.36 -22.79 -13.17
N TYR A 527 -31.96 -21.82 -13.85
CA TYR A 527 -31.79 -21.59 -15.27
C TYR A 527 -31.01 -20.31 -15.53
N TRP A 528 -30.27 -20.27 -16.64
CA TRP A 528 -29.81 -19.05 -17.29
C TRP A 528 -30.35 -19.03 -18.72
N ASN A 529 -31.06 -17.97 -19.10
CA ASN A 529 -31.61 -17.81 -20.45
C ASN A 529 -32.39 -19.07 -20.95
N GLY A 530 -33.15 -19.69 -20.04
CA GLY A 530 -33.93 -20.91 -20.33
C GLY A 530 -33.15 -22.22 -20.33
N VAL A 531 -31.82 -22.20 -20.20
CA VAL A 531 -30.98 -23.41 -20.12
C VAL A 531 -30.71 -23.76 -18.65
N SER A 532 -30.88 -25.04 -18.28
CA SER A 532 -30.63 -25.50 -16.91
C SER A 532 -29.14 -25.42 -16.59
N VAL A 533 -28.81 -24.71 -15.51
CA VAL A 533 -27.45 -24.56 -14.97
C VAL A 533 -27.18 -25.58 -13.87
N ALA A 534 -28.11 -25.72 -12.92
CA ALA A 534 -28.00 -26.65 -11.81
C ALA A 534 -29.39 -27.04 -11.29
N SER A 535 -29.49 -28.20 -10.67
CA SER A 535 -30.70 -28.64 -9.97
C SER A 535 -30.37 -29.27 -8.62
N GLY A 536 -31.36 -29.29 -7.74
CA GLY A 536 -31.25 -29.92 -6.41
C GLY A 536 -32.58 -30.47 -5.95
N ALA A 537 -32.57 -31.69 -5.40
CA ALA A 537 -33.77 -32.27 -4.80
C ALA A 537 -34.14 -31.53 -3.50
N ILE A 538 -35.45 -31.42 -3.23
CA ILE A 538 -35.97 -30.86 -1.99
C ILE A 538 -36.96 -31.82 -1.35
N ASP A 539 -37.21 -31.62 -0.06
CA ASP A 539 -38.24 -32.38 0.64
C ASP A 539 -39.63 -32.00 0.10
N PRO A 540 -40.62 -32.91 0.08
CA PRO A 540 -41.96 -32.61 -0.41
C PRO A 540 -42.57 -31.37 0.24
N LEU A 541 -43.06 -30.44 -0.59
CA LEU A 541 -43.66 -29.20 -0.12
C LEU A 541 -45.17 -29.38 0.09
N THR A 542 -45.71 -28.76 1.14
CA THR A 542 -47.15 -28.80 1.45
C THR A 542 -47.86 -27.59 0.83
N VAL A 543 -48.92 -27.82 0.06
CA VAL A 543 -49.76 -26.75 -0.51
C VAL A 543 -50.30 -25.86 0.60
N GLY A 544 -50.24 -24.53 0.41
CA GLY A 544 -50.67 -23.55 1.41
C GLY A 544 -49.67 -23.31 2.56
N ALA A 545 -48.60 -24.09 2.67
CA ALA A 545 -47.53 -23.83 3.63
C ALA A 545 -46.50 -22.82 3.10
N GLY A 546 -45.89 -22.06 4.01
CA GLY A 546 -44.83 -21.12 3.66
C GLY A 546 -43.50 -21.82 3.35
N VAL A 547 -42.89 -21.48 2.22
CA VAL A 547 -41.59 -21.97 1.76
C VAL A 547 -40.58 -20.83 1.80
N VAL A 548 -39.59 -20.93 2.70
CA VAL A 548 -38.55 -19.90 2.84
C VAL A 548 -37.47 -20.16 1.80
N VAL A 549 -37.23 -19.19 0.93
CA VAL A 549 -36.24 -19.25 -0.14
C VAL A 549 -35.18 -18.19 0.13
N LYS A 550 -33.90 -18.58 0.01
CA LYS A 550 -32.77 -17.65 0.00
C LYS A 550 -31.85 -17.97 -1.18
N VAL A 551 -31.41 -16.94 -1.88
CA VAL A 551 -30.43 -17.01 -2.97
C VAL A 551 -29.26 -16.11 -2.61
N GLU A 552 -28.03 -16.58 -2.82
CA GLU A 552 -26.80 -15.80 -2.76
C GLU A 552 -26.09 -15.94 -4.11
N SER A 553 -26.01 -14.85 -4.86
CA SER A 553 -25.31 -14.75 -6.14
C SER A 553 -24.20 -13.72 -5.98
N LEU A 554 -22.98 -14.19 -5.75
CA LEU A 554 -21.78 -13.36 -5.55
C LEU A 554 -20.79 -13.63 -6.68
N GLY A 555 -20.64 -12.70 -7.61
CA GLY A 555 -19.96 -12.98 -8.88
C GLY A 555 -20.59 -14.21 -9.56
N PRO A 556 -19.81 -15.15 -10.10
CA PRO A 556 -20.35 -16.37 -10.72
C PRO A 556 -20.79 -17.45 -9.72
N HIS A 557 -20.67 -17.22 -8.40
CA HIS A 557 -21.02 -18.22 -7.39
C HIS A 557 -22.47 -18.09 -6.94
N HIS A 558 -23.28 -19.12 -7.21
CA HIS A 558 -24.69 -19.20 -6.84
C HIS A 558 -24.92 -20.24 -5.75
N LYS A 559 -25.54 -19.82 -4.64
CA LYS A 559 -26.03 -20.70 -3.59
C LYS A 559 -27.52 -20.50 -3.38
N VAL A 560 -28.26 -21.60 -3.27
CA VAL A 560 -29.70 -21.59 -3.03
C VAL A 560 -30.01 -22.38 -1.79
N TYR A 561 -30.87 -21.83 -0.95
CA TYR A 561 -31.35 -22.45 0.27
C TYR A 561 -32.89 -22.49 0.26
N ILE A 562 -33.45 -23.65 0.59
CA ILE A 562 -34.89 -23.87 0.76
C ILE A 562 -35.11 -24.33 2.20
N ASN A 563 -35.94 -23.60 2.95
CA ASN A 563 -36.17 -23.82 4.38
C ASN A 563 -34.85 -23.96 5.17
N SER A 564 -33.89 -23.08 4.88
CA SER A 564 -32.53 -23.04 5.46
C SER A 564 -31.58 -24.19 5.05
N LYS A 565 -32.03 -25.18 4.28
CA LYS A 565 -31.18 -26.24 3.73
C LYS A 565 -30.57 -25.77 2.40
N LYS A 566 -29.24 -25.81 2.27
CA LYS A 566 -28.55 -25.51 1.01
C LYS A 566 -28.83 -26.64 -0.01
N VAL A 567 -29.31 -26.29 -1.18
CA VAL A 567 -29.75 -27.23 -2.23
C VAL A 567 -29.04 -27.06 -3.57
N ILE A 568 -28.51 -25.86 -3.84
CA ILE A 568 -27.63 -25.58 -4.99
C ILE A 568 -26.41 -24.84 -4.46
N ASP A 569 -25.23 -25.20 -4.96
CA ASP A 569 -23.94 -24.54 -4.75
C ASP A 569 -23.12 -24.74 -6.04
N VAL A 570 -23.14 -23.75 -6.93
CA VAL A 570 -22.60 -23.88 -8.29
C VAL A 570 -21.89 -22.60 -8.74
N PHE A 571 -20.82 -22.76 -9.52
CA PHE A 571 -20.21 -21.68 -10.28
C PHE A 571 -20.74 -21.71 -11.71
N ASP A 572 -21.34 -20.62 -12.16
CA ASP A 572 -21.75 -20.42 -13.55
C ASP A 572 -21.29 -19.04 -14.02
N TYR A 573 -20.63 -19.02 -15.18
CA TYR A 573 -19.92 -17.84 -15.67
C TYR A 573 -20.69 -17.12 -16.77
N GLN A 574 -21.97 -17.44 -16.93
CA GLN A 574 -22.84 -16.75 -17.87
C GLN A 574 -23.38 -15.48 -17.22
N GLY A 575 -23.71 -14.47 -18.03
CA GLY A 575 -24.44 -13.31 -17.51
C GLY A 575 -23.82 -12.64 -16.28
N ILE A 576 -22.49 -12.52 -16.19
CA ILE A 576 -21.79 -11.90 -15.04
C ILE A 576 -22.02 -10.37 -14.96
N VAL A 577 -22.79 -9.81 -15.90
CA VAL A 577 -23.15 -8.40 -15.96
C VAL A 577 -24.18 -7.99 -14.89
N SER A 578 -24.21 -6.69 -14.59
CA SER A 578 -25.26 -6.13 -13.74
C SER A 578 -26.62 -6.22 -14.43
N GLY A 579 -27.66 -6.57 -13.67
CA GLY A 579 -29.02 -6.62 -14.23
C GLY A 579 -30.09 -6.57 -13.14
N TYR A 580 -31.34 -6.65 -13.57
CA TYR A 580 -32.52 -6.49 -12.72
C TYR A 580 -32.81 -7.75 -11.90
N TYR A 581 -33.61 -7.63 -10.85
CA TYR A 581 -33.99 -8.74 -9.99
C TYR A 581 -35.47 -8.71 -9.62
N GLY A 582 -36.04 -9.86 -9.29
CA GLY A 582 -37.47 -10.00 -9.15
C GLY A 582 -37.98 -11.31 -8.56
N VAL A 583 -39.29 -11.45 -8.61
CA VAL A 583 -40.05 -12.64 -8.17
C VAL A 583 -41.11 -12.99 -9.20
N PHE A 584 -41.40 -14.28 -9.30
CA PHE A 584 -42.42 -14.79 -10.21
C PHE A 584 -43.17 -16.00 -9.65
N MET A 585 -44.34 -16.25 -10.22
CA MET A 585 -45.17 -17.41 -9.91
C MET A 585 -46.02 -17.82 -11.14
N THR A 586 -46.12 -19.13 -11.41
CA THR A 586 -46.99 -19.70 -12.44
C THR A 586 -48.29 -20.21 -11.80
N GLY A 587 -49.20 -19.30 -11.51
CA GLY A 587 -50.52 -19.58 -10.96
C GLY A 587 -50.85 -18.67 -9.79
N ALA A 588 -51.91 -19.01 -9.05
CA ALA A 588 -52.32 -18.25 -7.89
C ALA A 588 -51.48 -18.58 -6.65
N GLY A 589 -51.15 -17.54 -5.88
CA GLY A 589 -50.41 -17.68 -4.62
C GLY A 589 -49.84 -16.34 -4.16
N THR A 590 -49.00 -16.39 -3.13
CA THR A 590 -48.41 -15.19 -2.52
C THR A 590 -46.92 -15.35 -2.23
N ALA A 591 -46.23 -14.22 -2.14
CA ALA A 591 -44.87 -14.15 -1.61
C ALA A 591 -44.81 -13.01 -0.59
N THR A 592 -44.22 -13.28 0.57
CA THR A 592 -44.08 -12.31 1.67
C THR A 592 -42.63 -12.18 2.10
N LYS A 593 -42.32 -11.12 2.86
CA LYS A 593 -40.98 -10.90 3.42
C LYS A 593 -39.89 -10.91 2.35
N PHE A 594 -40.20 -10.39 1.16
CA PHE A 594 -39.19 -10.27 0.11
C PHE A 594 -38.12 -9.28 0.57
N ARG A 595 -36.88 -9.73 0.61
CA ARG A 595 -35.71 -8.91 0.89
C ARG A 595 -34.71 -9.16 -0.22
N ALA A 596 -34.35 -8.10 -0.93
CA ALA A 596 -33.20 -8.11 -1.82
C ALA A 596 -32.11 -7.24 -1.19
N GLN A 597 -30.95 -7.84 -0.98
CA GLN A 597 -29.68 -7.16 -0.80
C GLN A 597 -28.97 -7.27 -2.14
N ALA A 598 -29.26 -6.30 -2.99
CA ALA A 598 -28.50 -6.13 -4.20
C ALA A 598 -27.31 -5.20 -3.83
N GLY A 599 -26.12 -5.60 -4.28
CA GLY A 599 -24.87 -4.95 -3.91
C GLY A 599 -24.40 -3.90 -4.92
N TYR A 600 -24.37 -2.65 -4.51
CA TYR A 600 -23.57 -1.61 -5.16
C TYR A 600 -22.14 -1.63 -4.62
N ALA A 601 -21.18 -1.26 -5.48
CA ALA A 601 -19.80 -1.04 -5.08
C ALA A 601 -19.76 -0.01 -3.94
N ARG A 602 -19.12 -0.37 -2.83
CA ARG A 602 -19.02 0.51 -1.66
C ARG A 602 -18.16 1.71 -2.01
N CYS A 603 -18.70 2.92 -1.85
CA CYS A 603 -17.87 4.12 -1.84
C CYS A 603 -16.88 4.06 -0.67
N ILE A 604 -15.60 4.20 -1.02
CA ILE A 604 -14.43 4.13 -0.13
C ILE A 604 -13.57 5.40 -0.18
N GLY A 605 -13.86 6.32 -1.09
CA GLY A 605 -13.12 7.58 -1.23
C GLY A 605 -13.53 8.35 -2.49
N TYR A 606 -12.74 9.36 -2.82
CA TYR A 606 -12.86 10.12 -4.06
C TYR A 606 -11.99 9.51 -5.17
N ASN A 607 -12.20 9.94 -6.41
CA ASN A 607 -11.31 9.57 -7.52
C ASN A 607 -9.92 10.17 -7.25
N GLU A 608 -8.93 9.31 -7.03
CA GLU A 608 -7.59 9.73 -6.62
C GLU A 608 -6.65 9.90 -7.81
N ILE A 609 -6.81 9.06 -8.83
CA ILE A 609 -5.92 9.05 -9.99
C ILE A 609 -6.77 9.17 -11.27
N PRO A 610 -6.53 10.22 -12.09
CA PRO A 610 -7.18 10.36 -13.39
C PRO A 610 -6.81 9.22 -14.36
N ASP A 611 -7.73 8.90 -15.26
CA ASP A 611 -7.57 7.83 -16.27
C ASP A 611 -6.31 8.00 -17.14
N GLU A 612 -5.97 9.24 -17.49
CA GLU A 612 -4.78 9.60 -18.30
C GLU A 612 -3.48 9.30 -17.56
N ILE A 613 -3.48 9.43 -16.23
CA ILE A 613 -2.32 9.13 -15.40
C ILE A 613 -2.18 7.62 -15.23
N MET A 614 -3.28 6.85 -15.14
CA MET A 614 -3.21 5.39 -14.99
C MET A 614 -2.94 4.65 -16.31
N CYS A 615 -3.54 5.08 -17.42
CA CYS A 615 -3.49 4.39 -18.72
C CYS A 615 -2.55 5.06 -19.73
N GLY A 616 -1.91 6.18 -19.36
CA GLY A 616 -1.08 6.92 -20.28
C GLY A 616 -1.84 7.62 -21.41
N THR A 617 -1.09 8.34 -22.23
CA THR A 617 -1.61 9.16 -23.33
C THR A 617 -1.07 8.73 -24.71
N GLY A 618 -0.21 7.70 -24.79
CA GLY A 618 0.40 7.24 -26.03
C GLY A 618 1.35 8.27 -26.66
N ASP A 619 2.10 8.99 -25.82
CA ASP A 619 2.96 10.10 -26.21
C ASP A 619 4.46 9.78 -26.14
N GLU A 620 4.83 8.52 -25.95
CA GLU A 620 6.21 8.04 -25.72
C GLU A 620 7.20 8.43 -26.82
N LEU A 621 6.75 8.59 -28.06
CA LEU A 621 7.60 9.02 -29.19
C LEU A 621 7.77 10.55 -29.29
N THR A 622 6.95 11.32 -28.58
CA THR A 622 6.85 12.78 -28.73
C THR A 622 7.11 13.56 -27.44
N ASN A 623 7.02 12.90 -26.29
CA ASN A 623 7.21 13.49 -24.97
C ASN A 623 8.37 12.78 -24.23
N PRO A 624 9.52 13.44 -24.01
CA PRO A 624 10.64 12.85 -23.27
C PRO A 624 10.34 12.59 -21.79
N ASN A 625 9.24 13.15 -21.25
CA ASN A 625 8.73 12.90 -19.91
C ASN A 625 7.48 12.02 -19.91
N SER A 626 7.23 11.27 -21.00
CA SER A 626 6.09 10.36 -21.08
C SER A 626 6.13 9.36 -19.92
N LEU A 627 4.96 9.10 -19.34
CA LEU A 627 4.79 8.02 -18.36
C LEU A 627 4.53 6.67 -19.05
N GLY A 628 4.61 6.62 -20.38
CA GLY A 628 4.20 5.48 -21.20
C GLY A 628 2.70 5.19 -21.08
N GLY A 629 2.29 4.06 -21.66
CA GLY A 629 0.90 3.60 -21.70
C GLY A 629 0.10 4.21 -22.84
N ALA A 630 -0.77 3.40 -23.43
CA ALA A 630 -1.48 3.72 -24.68
C ALA A 630 -2.98 3.36 -24.59
N GLY A 631 -3.69 3.92 -23.61
CA GLY A 631 -5.14 3.84 -23.52
C GLY A 631 -5.66 2.54 -22.91
N ASN A 632 -5.32 1.37 -23.44
CA ASN A 632 -5.55 0.07 -22.78
C ASN A 632 -4.33 -0.47 -22.06
N HIS A 633 -3.15 0.08 -22.30
CA HIS A 633 -1.95 -0.24 -21.55
C HIS A 633 -1.75 0.74 -20.39
N PRO A 634 -1.38 0.28 -19.19
CA PRO A 634 -1.05 1.16 -18.08
C PRO A 634 0.19 2.01 -18.36
N SER A 635 0.22 3.20 -17.78
CA SER A 635 1.46 3.98 -17.60
C SER A 635 2.35 3.35 -16.52
N ILE A 636 3.55 3.88 -16.32
CA ILE A 636 4.42 3.57 -15.18
C ILE A 636 3.66 3.69 -13.85
N ILE A 637 2.82 4.72 -13.70
CA ILE A 637 2.02 4.91 -12.49
C ILE A 637 0.94 3.84 -12.36
N GLY A 638 0.30 3.44 -13.46
CA GLY A 638 -0.66 2.33 -13.49
C GLY A 638 0.00 1.00 -13.10
N HIS A 639 1.18 0.71 -13.65
CA HIS A 639 1.95 -0.47 -13.29
C HIS A 639 2.33 -0.48 -11.81
N TYR A 640 2.82 0.64 -11.26
CA TYR A 640 3.23 0.72 -9.86
C TYR A 640 2.05 0.67 -8.88
N THR A 641 1.05 1.53 -9.08
CA THR A 641 -0.04 1.71 -8.11
C THR A 641 -1.09 0.62 -8.20
N VAL A 642 -1.39 0.12 -9.40
CA VAL A 642 -2.49 -0.83 -9.65
C VAL A 642 -1.98 -2.26 -9.72
N TYR A 643 -1.12 -2.59 -10.69
CA TYR A 643 -0.70 -3.99 -10.90
C TYR A 643 0.29 -4.47 -9.82
N PHE A 644 1.37 -3.72 -9.58
CA PHE A 644 2.31 -4.06 -8.52
C PHE A 644 1.63 -3.95 -7.14
N GLY A 645 0.77 -2.95 -6.93
CA GLY A 645 -0.09 -2.86 -5.76
C GLY A 645 -0.96 -4.11 -5.53
N ALA A 646 -1.49 -4.72 -6.59
CA ALA A 646 -2.27 -5.96 -6.52
C ALA A 646 -1.45 -7.19 -6.09
N THR A 647 -0.12 -7.16 -6.20
CA THR A 647 0.76 -8.25 -5.73
C THR A 647 0.88 -8.32 -4.20
N ARG A 648 0.43 -7.28 -3.49
CA ARG A 648 0.64 -7.11 -2.04
C ARG A 648 0.16 -8.29 -1.18
N PRO A 649 -1.01 -8.93 -1.40
CA PRO A 649 -1.43 -10.07 -0.59
C PRO A 649 -0.47 -11.26 -0.72
N LEU A 650 0.08 -11.47 -1.93
CA LEU A 650 1.09 -12.47 -2.19
C LEU A 650 2.42 -12.11 -1.52
N ILE A 651 2.86 -10.85 -1.62
CA ILE A 651 4.06 -10.36 -0.90
C ILE A 651 3.94 -10.57 0.61
N GLN A 652 2.79 -10.24 1.20
CA GLN A 652 2.54 -10.46 2.63
C GLN A 652 2.56 -11.95 3.00
N ALA A 653 2.05 -12.82 2.11
CA ALA A 653 2.16 -14.26 2.31
C ALA A 653 3.62 -14.71 2.27
N ILE A 654 4.39 -14.30 1.26
CA ILE A 654 5.83 -14.57 1.15
C ILE A 654 6.55 -14.08 2.42
N GLN A 655 6.31 -12.86 2.88
CA GLN A 655 6.91 -12.30 4.07
C GLN A 655 6.59 -13.12 5.32
N ARG A 656 5.32 -13.56 5.49
CA ARG A 656 4.94 -14.43 6.62
C ARG A 656 5.71 -15.75 6.59
N GLU A 657 5.87 -16.34 5.40
CA GLU A 657 6.65 -17.56 5.27
C GLU A 657 8.12 -17.30 5.57
N VAL A 658 8.76 -16.34 4.89
CA VAL A 658 10.16 -15.95 5.15
C VAL A 658 10.42 -15.65 6.63
N SER A 659 9.50 -14.97 7.31
CA SER A 659 9.61 -14.66 8.74
C SER A 659 9.49 -15.90 9.62
N ARG A 660 8.64 -16.87 9.27
CA ARG A 660 8.59 -18.18 9.95
C ARG A 660 9.92 -18.93 9.81
N TRP A 661 10.60 -18.79 8.68
CA TRP A 661 11.88 -19.46 8.39
C TRP A 661 13.11 -18.76 9.00
N LEU A 662 13.09 -17.43 9.15
CA LEU A 662 14.19 -16.64 9.72
C LEU A 662 14.17 -16.59 11.25
N ASN A 663 13.10 -17.05 11.90
CA ASN A 663 13.05 -17.08 13.35
C ASN A 663 14.12 -18.03 13.91
N PRO A 664 14.99 -17.56 14.81
CA PRO A 664 16.00 -18.41 15.39
C PRO A 664 15.34 -19.51 16.24
N VAL A 665 15.80 -20.75 16.08
CA VAL A 665 15.38 -21.85 16.96
C VAL A 665 16.13 -21.68 18.26
N VAL A 666 15.41 -21.45 19.35
CA VAL A 666 16.00 -21.28 20.68
C VAL A 666 15.58 -22.45 21.56
N SER A 667 16.56 -23.05 22.22
CA SER A 667 16.33 -24.08 23.22
C SER A 667 17.16 -23.79 24.45
N SER A 668 16.61 -24.02 25.63
CA SER A 668 17.31 -23.79 26.90
C SER A 668 17.12 -24.96 27.84
N SER A 669 18.11 -25.21 28.68
CA SER A 669 18.00 -26.15 29.79
C SER A 669 18.54 -25.56 31.08
N ASN A 670 17.78 -25.80 32.15
CA ASN A 670 18.09 -25.40 33.52
C ASN A 670 18.02 -26.66 34.40
N VAL A 671 19.05 -27.50 34.37
CA VAL A 671 19.08 -28.70 35.23
C VAL A 671 20.48 -28.85 35.81
N GLY A 672 20.56 -28.85 37.14
CA GLY A 672 21.79 -28.88 37.90
C GLY A 672 22.24 -30.27 38.30
N THR A 673 23.55 -30.45 38.36
CA THR A 673 24.23 -31.23 39.40
C THR A 673 25.51 -30.50 39.81
N ALA A 674 25.79 -30.58 41.11
CA ALA A 674 26.94 -29.97 41.77
C ALA A 674 28.26 -30.49 41.21
N LEU A 675 29.17 -29.59 40.83
CA LEU A 675 30.57 -29.91 40.56
C LEU A 675 31.43 -29.06 41.50
N ALA A 676 32.38 -29.70 42.18
CA ALA A 676 33.38 -29.03 42.97
C ALA A 676 34.39 -28.37 42.02
N ALA A 677 34.40 -27.04 41.93
CA ALA A 677 35.37 -26.33 41.11
C ALA A 677 36.76 -26.43 41.76
N VAL A 678 37.76 -26.93 41.03
CA VAL A 678 39.17 -26.80 41.37
C VAL A 678 39.74 -25.66 40.51
N GLY A 679 40.54 -24.78 41.10
CA GLY A 679 41.12 -23.65 40.36
C GLY A 679 41.95 -24.14 39.16
N GLY A 680 41.65 -23.63 37.96
CA GLY A 680 42.32 -23.99 36.71
C GLY A 680 41.42 -24.60 35.62
N ASP A 681 40.16 -24.89 35.93
CA ASP A 681 39.19 -25.48 34.97
C ASP A 681 38.59 -24.45 33.99
N TYR A 682 38.25 -24.91 32.77
CA TYR A 682 37.50 -24.16 31.77
C TYR A 682 36.17 -24.85 31.44
N ILE A 683 35.17 -24.04 31.06
CA ILE A 683 33.87 -24.51 30.57
C ILE A 683 33.86 -24.38 29.04
N GLU A 684 33.42 -25.42 28.35
CA GLU A 684 33.20 -25.43 26.91
C GLU A 684 31.79 -25.91 26.55
N ALA A 685 31.23 -25.36 25.47
CA ALA A 685 30.04 -25.94 24.84
C ALA A 685 30.48 -26.89 23.72
N VAL A 686 29.76 -27.99 23.55
CA VAL A 686 30.01 -29.04 22.56
C VAL A 686 28.78 -29.16 21.67
N ILE A 687 28.97 -29.04 20.35
CA ILE A 687 27.89 -29.13 19.35
C ILE A 687 28.12 -30.40 18.51
N ASP A 688 27.22 -31.39 18.65
CA ASP A 688 27.32 -32.73 18.08
C ASP A 688 28.71 -33.37 18.29
N GLY A 689 29.17 -33.35 19.54
CA GLY A 689 30.45 -33.96 19.94
C GLY A 689 31.69 -33.15 19.56
N THR A 690 31.57 -32.05 18.81
CA THR A 690 32.71 -31.16 18.49
C THR A 690 32.86 -30.08 19.57
N PRO A 691 33.98 -30.02 20.31
CA PRO A 691 34.26 -28.92 21.23
C PRO A 691 34.56 -27.63 20.46
N GLY A 692 34.25 -26.47 21.05
CA GLY A 692 34.62 -25.16 20.50
C GLY A 692 35.24 -24.26 21.56
N GLY A 693 35.05 -22.95 21.45
CA GLY A 693 35.71 -21.97 22.34
C GLY A 693 35.54 -22.27 23.84
N ALA A 694 36.61 -22.08 24.59
CA ALA A 694 36.66 -22.29 26.03
C ALA A 694 36.57 -20.96 26.79
N CYS A 695 35.86 -20.95 27.92
CA CYS A 695 35.85 -19.83 28.85
C CYS A 695 36.47 -20.24 30.19
N TYR A 696 37.45 -19.47 30.66
CA TYR A 696 38.13 -19.74 31.92
C TYR A 696 37.27 -19.30 33.11
N VAL A 697 37.16 -20.18 34.12
CA VAL A 697 36.51 -19.88 35.39
C VAL A 697 37.52 -19.12 36.26
N SER A 698 37.32 -17.82 36.48
CA SER A 698 38.20 -17.05 37.37
C SER A 698 37.79 -17.29 38.83
N GLY A 699 38.54 -18.14 39.52
CA GLY A 699 38.40 -18.35 40.94
C GLY A 699 38.98 -17.17 41.73
N ASN A 700 38.15 -16.43 42.44
CA ASN A 700 38.59 -15.75 43.65
C ASN A 700 37.59 -16.08 44.77
N GLY A 701 38.09 -16.57 45.89
CA GLY A 701 37.33 -17.29 46.92
C GLY A 701 36.32 -16.48 47.74
N ALA A 702 35.47 -15.67 47.12
CA ALA A 702 34.41 -14.94 47.80
C ALA A 702 33.15 -14.91 46.92
N THR A 703 32.06 -15.52 47.40
CA THR A 703 30.62 -15.20 47.20
C THR A 703 30.13 -14.41 45.96
N THR A 704 30.79 -14.48 44.80
CA THR A 704 30.38 -13.74 43.61
C THR A 704 29.90 -14.70 42.54
N SER A 705 28.59 -14.67 42.29
CA SER A 705 27.96 -15.21 41.09
C SER A 705 28.64 -14.63 39.84
N ALA A 706 29.46 -15.44 39.15
CA ALA A 706 30.05 -15.06 37.87
C ALA A 706 28.99 -15.20 36.75
N LEU A 707 28.24 -14.13 36.51
CA LEU A 707 27.37 -14.00 35.34
C LEU A 707 28.22 -13.62 34.13
N TYR A 708 28.50 -14.59 33.25
CA TYR A 708 29.15 -14.32 31.97
C TYR A 708 28.10 -13.93 30.93
N THR A 709 27.79 -12.64 30.85
CA THR A 709 26.88 -12.07 29.84
C THR A 709 27.70 -11.23 28.87
N GLY A 710 28.15 -11.78 27.73
CA GLY A 710 28.91 -10.96 26.78
C GLY A 710 29.29 -11.53 25.40
N ALA A 711 29.46 -12.85 25.23
CA ALA A 711 29.75 -13.46 23.92
C ALA A 711 29.34 -14.95 23.93
N ALA A 712 28.91 -15.50 22.79
CA ALA A 712 28.72 -16.95 22.66
C ALA A 712 30.09 -17.65 22.89
N PHE A 713 30.13 -18.66 23.76
CA PHE A 713 31.38 -19.39 24.01
C PHE A 713 31.71 -20.36 22.87
N ASN A 714 30.71 -20.71 22.06
CA ASN A 714 30.88 -21.55 20.88
C ASN A 714 29.88 -21.16 19.78
N ALA A 715 30.37 -21.04 18.55
CA ALA A 715 29.58 -20.84 17.35
C ALA A 715 30.03 -21.85 16.27
N LYS A 716 29.10 -22.63 15.73
CA LYS A 716 29.38 -23.64 14.70
C LYS A 716 28.45 -23.48 13.51
N SER A 717 29.02 -23.38 12.31
CA SER A 717 28.27 -23.51 11.07
C SER A 717 28.01 -24.99 10.79
N VAL A 718 26.74 -25.37 10.61
CA VAL A 718 26.30 -26.73 10.29
C VAL A 718 25.45 -26.70 9.02
N VAL A 719 25.72 -27.58 8.06
CA VAL A 719 24.77 -27.88 6.98
C VAL A 719 23.89 -29.01 7.48
N ALA A 720 22.63 -28.72 7.73
CA ALA A 720 21.68 -29.64 8.33
C ALA A 720 20.57 -30.04 7.34
N THR A 721 19.91 -31.17 7.58
CA THR A 721 18.66 -31.56 6.90
C THR A 721 17.42 -31.15 7.69
N SER A 722 16.26 -31.11 7.04
CA SER A 722 14.99 -30.86 7.74
C SER A 722 14.71 -31.96 8.76
N GLY A 723 14.32 -31.56 9.97
CA GLY A 723 14.07 -32.45 11.11
C GLY A 723 15.34 -32.90 11.85
N GLN A 724 16.54 -32.51 11.42
CA GLN A 724 17.78 -32.92 12.06
C GLN A 724 17.86 -32.40 13.50
N ILE A 725 18.19 -33.29 14.44
CA ILE A 725 18.41 -32.92 15.84
C ILE A 725 19.90 -32.61 16.02
N ILE A 726 20.19 -31.41 16.50
CA ILE A 726 21.53 -30.97 16.90
C ILE A 726 21.61 -30.99 18.43
N ASN A 727 22.57 -31.73 18.96
CA ASN A 727 22.80 -31.83 20.40
C ASN A 727 23.81 -30.76 20.84
N VAL A 728 23.45 -30.00 21.86
CA VAL A 728 24.32 -28.98 22.48
C VAL A 728 24.49 -29.31 23.95
N ALA A 729 25.74 -29.46 24.39
CA ALA A 729 26.06 -29.80 25.77
C ALA A 729 27.11 -28.84 26.35
N LEU A 730 27.01 -28.56 27.64
CA LEU A 730 28.01 -27.82 28.41
C LEU A 730 28.86 -28.81 29.22
N ARG A 731 30.19 -28.65 29.21
CA ARG A 731 31.13 -29.55 29.91
C ARG A 731 32.25 -28.77 30.60
N VAL A 732 32.79 -29.34 31.67
CA VAL A 732 34.10 -28.99 32.26
C VAL A 732 35.15 -29.96 31.71
N ASN A 733 36.38 -29.47 31.55
CA ASN A 733 37.57 -30.22 31.09
C ASN A 733 37.47 -31.75 31.32
N GLY A 734 37.36 -32.52 30.24
CA GLY A 734 37.41 -33.99 30.26
C GLY A 734 36.24 -34.73 30.95
N THR A 735 35.21 -34.04 31.46
CA THR A 735 34.06 -34.66 32.15
C THR A 735 32.76 -34.57 31.33
N THR A 736 31.87 -35.55 31.51
CA THR A 736 30.55 -35.56 30.88
C THR A 736 29.51 -34.79 31.72
N GLY A 737 29.02 -33.66 31.18
CA GLY A 737 27.63 -33.19 31.31
C GLY A 737 27.28 -32.28 32.50
N LEU A 738 27.39 -30.96 32.32
CA LEU A 738 26.85 -29.94 33.25
C LEU A 738 25.40 -29.56 32.95
N ALA A 739 25.06 -29.46 31.66
CA ALA A 739 23.74 -29.17 31.12
C ALA A 739 23.71 -29.59 29.65
N ALA A 740 22.57 -30.01 29.14
CA ALA A 740 22.41 -30.36 27.73
C ALA A 740 21.05 -29.89 27.21
N THR A 741 20.99 -29.55 25.94
CA THR A 741 19.76 -29.23 25.22
C THR A 741 19.84 -29.69 23.78
N THR A 742 18.71 -29.74 23.09
CA THR A 742 18.62 -30.12 21.69
C THR A 742 17.93 -29.04 20.88
N LEU A 743 18.42 -28.83 19.65
CA LEU A 743 17.81 -27.99 18.64
C LEU A 743 17.27 -28.89 17.52
N THR A 744 15.96 -28.85 17.26
CA THR A 744 15.39 -29.51 16.09
C THR A 744 15.41 -28.53 14.92
N ILE A 745 16.19 -28.83 13.90
CA ILE A 745 16.33 -28.00 12.71
C ILE A 745 15.09 -28.15 11.85
N PRO A 746 14.35 -27.07 11.57
CA PRO A 746 13.10 -27.16 10.83
C PRO A 746 13.33 -27.46 9.34
N THR A 747 14.43 -26.98 8.76
CA THR A 747 14.69 -27.09 7.31
C THR A 747 16.14 -27.36 6.96
N ALA A 748 16.33 -27.97 5.78
CA ALA A 748 17.66 -28.18 5.25
C ALA A 748 18.34 -26.85 4.92
N GLY A 749 19.65 -26.76 5.14
CA GLY A 749 20.43 -25.58 4.81
C GLY A 749 21.59 -25.34 5.77
N ARG A 750 22.24 -24.18 5.62
CA ARG A 750 23.35 -23.76 6.47
C ARG A 750 22.82 -22.99 7.69
N TRP A 751 23.22 -23.41 8.87
CA TRP A 751 22.81 -22.85 10.15
C TRP A 751 24.04 -22.49 10.97
N LEU A 752 24.04 -21.30 11.56
CA LEU A 752 24.96 -20.92 12.61
C LEU A 752 24.34 -21.26 13.96
N ILE A 753 24.96 -22.19 14.67
CA ILE A 753 24.55 -22.63 16.00
C ILE A 753 25.41 -21.90 17.02
N GLU A 754 24.79 -21.10 17.88
CA GLU A 754 25.44 -20.34 18.95
C GLU A 754 25.01 -20.89 20.31
N ALA A 755 25.94 -21.03 21.25
CA ALA A 755 25.66 -21.51 22.59
C ALA A 755 26.20 -20.57 23.68
N TRP A 756 25.38 -20.33 24.70
CA TRP A 756 25.72 -19.57 25.90
C TRP A 756 25.49 -20.42 27.15
N GLY A 757 26.53 -20.61 27.97
CA GLY A 757 26.44 -21.21 29.31
C GLY A 757 26.59 -20.14 30.41
N ALA A 758 25.88 -20.31 31.52
CA ALA A 758 26.17 -19.59 32.77
C ALA A 758 26.27 -20.58 33.93
N ALA A 759 27.19 -20.35 34.85
CA ALA A 759 27.41 -21.17 36.04
C ALA A 759 27.58 -20.25 37.27
N SER A 760 26.91 -20.56 38.37
CA SER A 760 27.02 -19.80 39.63
C SER A 760 27.19 -20.74 40.81
N CYS A 761 28.15 -20.48 41.70
CA CYS A 761 28.43 -21.28 42.90
C CYS A 761 28.12 -20.48 44.19
N ASN A 762 27.60 -21.13 45.23
CA ASN A 762 27.26 -20.47 46.51
C ASN A 762 28.06 -21.00 47.71
N GLY A 763 29.38 -21.11 47.59
CA GLY A 763 30.29 -21.48 48.70
C GLY A 763 30.18 -22.92 49.25
N THR A 764 29.09 -23.64 49.01
CA THR A 764 28.81 -24.99 49.56
C THR A 764 28.45 -26.02 48.48
N ALA A 765 29.24 -26.08 47.41
CA ALA A 765 29.14 -27.07 46.32
C ALA A 765 27.87 -27.02 45.43
N THR A 766 26.91 -26.13 45.67
CA THR A 766 25.73 -26.02 44.78
C THR A 766 26.02 -25.07 43.62
N VAL A 767 26.08 -25.62 42.40
CA VAL A 767 26.26 -24.85 41.16
C VAL A 767 24.93 -24.82 40.38
N ARG A 768 24.38 -23.64 40.06
CA ARG A 768 23.30 -23.52 39.06
C ARG A 768 23.91 -23.28 37.69
N ASN A 769 23.61 -24.18 36.75
CA ASN A 769 24.03 -24.09 35.36
C ASN A 769 22.81 -23.84 34.46
N SER A 770 22.94 -22.89 33.53
CA SER A 770 21.96 -22.67 32.47
C SER A 770 22.67 -22.73 31.13
N LEU A 771 22.09 -23.43 30.17
CA LEU A 771 22.55 -23.48 28.78
C LEU A 771 21.46 -22.94 27.87
N LEU A 772 21.81 -21.97 27.03
CA LEU A 772 21.00 -21.45 25.95
C LEU A 772 21.67 -21.81 24.63
N ALA A 773 20.93 -22.40 23.71
CA ALA A 773 21.39 -22.66 22.36
C ALA A 773 20.45 -21.99 21.36
N LYS A 774 21.02 -21.37 20.33
CA LYS A 774 20.29 -20.69 19.26
C LYS A 774 20.80 -21.18 17.91
N ALA A 775 19.90 -21.63 17.03
CA ALA A 775 20.20 -21.84 15.63
C ALA A 775 19.69 -20.65 14.82
N THR A 776 20.58 -19.99 14.08
CA THR A 776 20.23 -18.93 13.14
C THR A 776 20.58 -19.41 11.74
N ARG A 777 19.63 -19.42 10.80
CA ARG A 777 19.95 -19.74 9.41
C ARG A 777 20.86 -18.64 8.85
N VAL A 778 21.97 -19.02 8.23
CA VAL A 778 22.88 -18.09 7.56
C VAL A 778 22.69 -18.29 6.05
N GLY A 779 22.62 -17.19 5.30
CA GLY A 779 22.43 -17.21 3.84
C GLY A 779 23.40 -18.16 3.14
N GLY A 780 22.95 -18.74 2.02
CA GLY A 780 23.62 -19.82 1.28
C GLY A 780 25.10 -19.58 1.02
#